data_AF-A0A2G1YJS3-F1
#
_entry.id   AF-A0A2G1YJS3-F1
#
_cell.length_a   1.000
_cell.length_b   1.000
_cell.length_c   1.000
_cell.angle_alpha   90.00
_cell.angle_beta   90.00
_cell.angle_gamma   90.00
#
_symmetry.space_group_name_H-M   'P 1'
#
loop_
_entity.id
_entity.type
_entity.pdbx_description
1 polymer ?
#
loop_
_entity_poly.entity_id
_entity_poly.type
_entity_poly.pdbx_seq_one_letter_code
_entity_poly.pdbx_strand_id
1 'polypeptide(L)'
;MPFGRRAYINGDDSREVDFEALYNQVISLGVQAAGRTPLRIEELVTPGNIASQYLNRIVSADLAIADLSMPNGNVYYELGIRQSLSNKPTILIAAHDTVLPFDLRNQRVLLYHWSTAEEVAETITTLGRWIRDVNAAPYVNPVHQYLVGSALSASPADGEAFERDLRGKVDRARTPEQLSAVWAWASGYEPLPPFALLELANKLAATEEWITAATIARAASRARPDDYEVHRMLGWYLRKAGEPHYDEAERELSRALELNPGDNEAVGMLAGLKKRQRKYQRSAALYERGVRAAPTNLYLRIAQAGVALLSDPREDSPALDLYRQVLELCASRPQDAWTLVAAAEAKFALGDLASAASLYDQAAALATDPTALTSPADQLELLAEAGFRAQAAIEFAARLKGLVGEAAEKVLGKPAPAPSAVRSGPLPVLIHLSDPHFGYKSGADGKRTAMHRFKDGDYSITLQEHLRQELGSSKGRLRLDPANAVIVVSGDIVYQAGRDEYRDALSFFEGLVSDLSIPRERVVFCPGNHDVNWALSKTDKAERFDEYLLFLHRFYGEALFRQRYPGISWDFTIGSDRPAPEDIIAVAKFTELGLEIYAFNSCIYETHLKHYGFIGGRQTAHAEVLFGPEGSSIPVRIAVLHHHLHPYPEPLALDAEGAHWIDPSTVRDAGLFEQFLERNGFDVVLHGHKHKPQLRETRVRDGASGAEPTKSLIVNGGGSCGVEAHELEHGESNQYSILEFLSPVRTPHADFIRIEWRQLPMAARAEWTTQKTWTLQG
;
A
#
# COMPACT_ATOMS: atom_id res chain seq x y z
N MET A 1 -3.81 12.64 -40.02
CA MET A 1 -4.11 13.13 -41.39
C MET A 1 -5.60 13.38 -41.51
N PRO A 2 -6.08 14.31 -42.37
CA PRO A 2 -7.51 14.48 -42.65
C PRO A 2 -8.14 13.23 -43.30
N PHE A 3 -9.48 13.18 -43.35
CA PHE A 3 -10.24 12.05 -43.90
C PHE A 3 -11.04 12.42 -45.16
N GLY A 4 -11.19 11.46 -46.07
CA GLY A 4 -11.97 11.61 -47.31
C GLY A 4 -11.41 12.68 -48.26
N ARG A 5 -12.26 13.12 -49.20
CA ARG A 5 -11.95 14.27 -50.07
C ARG A 5 -12.20 15.56 -49.33
N ARG A 6 -11.23 16.46 -49.37
CA ARG A 6 -11.30 17.74 -48.66
C ARG A 6 -10.77 18.85 -49.54
N ALA A 7 -11.61 19.87 -49.72
CA ALA A 7 -11.21 21.12 -50.32
C ALA A 7 -10.63 22.06 -49.26
N TYR A 8 -9.55 22.78 -49.58
CA TYR A 8 -8.98 23.83 -48.74
C TYR A 8 -8.31 24.91 -49.58
N ILE A 9 -8.09 26.06 -48.94
CA ILE A 9 -7.41 27.20 -49.53
C ILE A 9 -5.92 27.11 -49.16
N ASN A 10 -5.05 27.15 -50.17
CA ASN A 10 -3.60 27.16 -50.02
C ASN A 10 -3.04 28.46 -50.60
N GLY A 11 -2.81 29.46 -49.75
CA GLY A 11 -2.56 30.83 -50.22
C GLY A 11 -3.83 31.40 -50.86
N ASP A 12 -3.77 31.72 -52.15
CA ASP A 12 -4.90 32.27 -52.92
C ASP A 12 -5.66 31.22 -53.74
N ASP A 13 -5.19 29.96 -53.78
CA ASP A 13 -5.75 28.89 -54.63
C ASP A 13 -6.63 27.91 -53.84
N SER A 14 -7.75 27.48 -54.45
CA SER A 14 -8.59 26.39 -53.94
C SER A 14 -8.09 25.04 -54.44
N ARG A 15 -7.94 24.08 -53.53
CA ARG A 15 -7.40 22.75 -53.81
C ARG A 15 -8.26 21.67 -53.20
N GLU A 16 -8.32 20.50 -53.84
CA GLU A 16 -8.96 19.30 -53.29
C GLU A 16 -7.93 18.18 -53.19
N VAL A 17 -7.90 17.48 -52.05
CA VAL A 17 -7.03 16.32 -51.81
C VAL A 17 -7.90 15.13 -51.39
N ASP A 18 -7.64 13.98 -52.00
CA ASP A 18 -8.24 12.70 -51.64
C ASP A 18 -7.35 11.97 -50.63
N PHE A 19 -7.66 12.14 -49.35
CA PHE A 19 -6.87 11.57 -48.26
C PHE A 19 -7.04 10.05 -48.11
N GLU A 20 -8.10 9.46 -48.66
CA GLU A 20 -8.23 8.00 -48.73
C GLU A 20 -7.28 7.42 -49.76
N ALA A 21 -7.21 8.03 -50.96
CA ALA A 21 -6.27 7.61 -51.99
C ALA A 21 -4.83 7.76 -51.49
N LEU A 22 -4.50 8.90 -50.87
CA LEU A 22 -3.17 9.15 -50.30
C LEU A 22 -2.78 8.11 -49.23
N TYR A 23 -3.68 7.80 -48.30
CA TYR A 23 -3.40 6.79 -47.27
C TYR A 23 -3.14 5.41 -47.89
N ASN A 24 -4.07 4.93 -48.71
CA ASN A 24 -4.05 3.56 -49.23
C ASN A 24 -2.96 3.33 -50.28
N GLN A 25 -2.72 4.31 -51.15
CA GLN A 25 -1.84 4.15 -52.30
C GLN A 25 -0.43 4.67 -52.06
N VAL A 26 -0.19 5.46 -51.02
CA VAL A 26 1.13 6.07 -50.77
C VAL A 26 1.63 5.76 -49.36
N ILE A 27 0.92 6.22 -48.33
CA ILE A 27 1.39 6.14 -46.94
C ILE A 27 1.49 4.69 -46.49
N SER A 28 0.42 3.91 -46.63
CA SER A 28 0.36 2.50 -46.23
C SER A 28 1.39 1.64 -46.96
N LEU A 29 1.56 1.86 -48.27
CA LEU A 29 2.57 1.14 -49.07
C LEU A 29 4.00 1.52 -48.65
N GLY A 30 4.27 2.79 -48.35
CA GLY A 30 5.57 3.22 -47.84
C GLY A 30 5.92 2.61 -46.48
N VAL A 31 4.93 2.52 -45.58
CA VAL A 31 5.08 1.88 -44.26
C VAL A 31 5.32 0.37 -44.41
N GLN A 32 4.56 -0.32 -45.26
CA GLN A 32 4.72 -1.75 -45.53
C GLN A 32 6.07 -2.06 -46.21
N ALA A 33 6.53 -1.20 -47.14
CA ALA A 33 7.83 -1.32 -47.77
C ALA A 33 9.01 -1.19 -46.78
N ALA A 34 8.76 -0.61 -45.60
CA ALA A 34 9.70 -0.55 -44.49
C ALA A 34 9.57 -1.72 -43.50
N GLY A 35 8.71 -2.72 -43.79
CA GLY A 35 8.47 -3.88 -42.92
C GLY A 35 7.64 -3.56 -41.68
N ARG A 36 6.83 -2.48 -41.71
CA ARG A 36 5.98 -2.05 -40.60
C ARG A 36 4.50 -2.18 -40.95
N THR A 37 3.66 -2.24 -39.92
CA THR A 37 2.20 -2.30 -40.06
C THR A 37 1.61 -0.89 -39.98
N PRO A 38 0.94 -0.39 -41.03
CA PRO A 38 0.24 0.89 -40.96
C PRO A 38 -1.02 0.74 -40.09
N LEU A 39 -1.33 1.78 -39.32
CA LEU A 39 -2.54 1.87 -38.50
C LEU A 39 -3.03 3.32 -38.52
N ARG A 40 -4.25 3.54 -39.01
CA ARG A 40 -4.92 4.84 -38.93
C ARG A 40 -5.92 4.85 -37.77
N ILE A 41 -6.01 5.97 -37.06
CA ILE A 41 -6.78 6.09 -35.81
C ILE A 41 -8.26 5.70 -35.96
N GLU A 42 -8.85 5.91 -37.13
CA GLU A 42 -10.27 5.57 -37.40
C GLU A 42 -10.49 4.08 -37.69
N GLU A 43 -9.44 3.31 -37.98
CA GLU A 43 -9.51 1.84 -38.18
C GLU A 43 -9.62 1.08 -36.85
N LEU A 44 -9.58 1.80 -35.72
CA LEU A 44 -9.73 1.27 -34.38
C LEU A 44 -11.21 1.15 -34.01
N VAL A 45 -11.78 -0.03 -34.23
CA VAL A 45 -13.13 -0.37 -33.76
C VAL A 45 -13.02 -1.17 -32.46
N THR A 46 -12.90 -0.46 -31.33
CA THR A 46 -12.93 -1.06 -29.99
C THR A 46 -13.98 -0.38 -29.10
N PRO A 47 -14.86 -1.12 -28.40
CA PRO A 47 -15.83 -0.53 -27.47
C PRO A 47 -15.13 0.30 -26.38
N GLY A 48 -15.59 1.54 -26.14
CA GLY A 48 -15.04 2.41 -25.08
C GLY A 48 -15.04 3.89 -25.44
N ASN A 49 -14.47 4.72 -24.57
CA ASN A 49 -14.36 6.16 -24.80
C ASN A 49 -13.34 6.44 -25.93
N ILE A 50 -13.84 6.93 -27.06
CA ILE A 50 -13.06 7.27 -28.27
C ILE A 50 -11.91 8.22 -27.94
N ALA A 51 -12.11 9.18 -27.03
CA ALA A 51 -11.12 10.21 -26.72
C ALA A 51 -9.85 9.65 -26.05
N SER A 52 -9.98 8.63 -25.21
CA SER A 52 -8.84 8.03 -24.51
C SER A 52 -8.05 7.07 -25.42
N GLN A 53 -8.70 6.44 -26.40
CA GLN A 53 -8.08 5.44 -27.27
C GLN A 53 -7.09 6.06 -28.27
N TYR A 54 -7.48 7.16 -28.95
CA TYR A 54 -6.62 7.79 -29.94
C TYR A 54 -5.38 8.43 -29.28
N LEU A 55 -5.55 9.05 -28.10
CA LEU A 55 -4.46 9.64 -27.33
C LEU A 55 -3.43 8.60 -26.89
N ASN A 56 -3.89 7.45 -26.38
CA ASN A 56 -2.99 6.36 -26.00
C ASN A 56 -2.20 5.85 -27.20
N ARG A 57 -2.85 5.69 -28.36
CA ARG A 57 -2.19 5.19 -29.58
C ARG A 57 -1.19 6.17 -30.15
N ILE A 58 -1.52 7.46 -30.20
CA ILE A 58 -0.60 8.46 -30.75
C ILE A 58 0.65 8.63 -29.86
N VAL A 59 0.51 8.56 -28.54
CA VAL A 59 1.65 8.64 -27.61
C VAL A 59 2.49 7.36 -27.61
N SER A 60 1.86 6.18 -27.67
CA SER A 60 2.57 4.89 -27.57
C SER A 60 3.19 4.39 -28.87
N ALA A 61 2.71 4.85 -30.03
CA ALA A 61 3.19 4.38 -31.34
C ALA A 61 4.72 4.51 -31.49
N ASP A 62 5.34 3.47 -32.05
CA ASP A 62 6.79 3.42 -32.31
C ASP A 62 7.25 4.52 -33.28
N LEU A 63 6.37 4.89 -34.21
CA LEU A 63 6.55 5.96 -35.18
C LEU A 63 5.19 6.58 -35.50
N ALA A 64 5.12 7.91 -35.54
CA ALA A 64 3.95 8.64 -36.04
C ALA A 64 4.26 9.30 -37.39
N ILE A 65 3.29 9.33 -38.30
CA ILE A 65 3.36 10.08 -39.56
C ILE A 65 2.25 11.12 -39.55
N ALA A 66 2.62 12.40 -39.63
CA ALA A 66 1.68 13.52 -39.64
C ALA A 66 1.65 14.16 -41.02
N ASP A 67 0.51 14.06 -41.70
CA ASP A 67 0.25 14.77 -42.95
C ASP A 67 -0.23 16.19 -42.69
N LEU A 68 0.57 17.16 -43.12
CA LEU A 68 0.36 18.60 -42.94
C LEU A 68 -0.15 19.28 -44.21
N SER A 69 -0.59 18.50 -45.19
CA SER A 69 -0.93 19.01 -46.53
C SER A 69 -2.09 19.99 -46.52
N MET A 70 -2.91 19.99 -45.47
CA MET A 70 -4.02 20.92 -45.22
C MET A 70 -3.89 21.57 -43.83
N PRO A 71 -4.30 22.84 -43.66
CA PRO A 71 -4.43 23.47 -42.35
C PRO A 71 -5.58 22.90 -41.51
N ASN A 72 -5.36 21.70 -40.97
CA ASN A 72 -6.31 20.98 -40.14
C ASN A 72 -5.93 21.09 -38.66
N GLY A 73 -6.79 21.75 -37.87
CA GLY A 73 -6.56 21.97 -36.45
C GLY A 73 -6.40 20.68 -35.63
N ASN A 74 -7.11 19.60 -35.99
CA ASN A 74 -7.00 18.32 -35.28
C ASN A 74 -5.62 17.69 -35.50
N VAL A 75 -5.11 17.72 -36.73
CA VAL A 75 -3.77 17.19 -37.04
C VAL A 75 -2.69 17.96 -36.29
N TYR A 76 -2.80 19.30 -36.22
CA TYR A 76 -1.86 20.12 -35.47
C TYR A 76 -1.93 19.87 -33.97
N TYR A 77 -3.14 19.69 -33.42
CA TYR A 77 -3.35 19.38 -32.01
C TYR A 77 -2.76 18.01 -31.64
N GLU A 78 -3.03 16.98 -32.44
CA GLU A 78 -2.49 15.63 -32.32
C GLU A 78 -0.96 15.61 -32.43
N LEU A 79 -0.40 16.34 -33.40
CA LEU A 79 1.03 16.49 -33.56
C LEU A 79 1.66 17.15 -32.32
N GLY A 80 1.04 18.21 -31.80
CA GLY A 80 1.50 18.88 -30.58
C GLY A 80 1.51 17.95 -29.37
N ILE A 81 0.47 17.14 -29.19
CA ILE A 81 0.40 16.12 -28.13
C ILE A 81 1.51 15.08 -28.29
N ARG A 82 1.65 14.50 -29.49
CA ARG A 82 2.71 13.54 -29.81
C ARG A 82 4.08 14.13 -29.48
N GLN A 83 4.31 15.36 -29.92
CA GLN A 83 5.60 16.03 -29.76
C GLN A 83 5.88 16.43 -28.30
N SER A 84 4.85 16.64 -27.48
CA SER A 84 5.02 17.01 -26.07
C SER A 84 5.20 15.81 -25.15
N LEU A 85 4.49 14.71 -25.40
CA LEU A 85 4.42 13.56 -24.47
C LEU A 85 5.34 12.39 -24.85
N SER A 86 5.86 12.38 -26.08
CA SER A 86 6.70 11.29 -26.59
C SER A 86 7.97 11.83 -27.22
N ASN A 87 9.11 11.20 -26.90
CA ASN A 87 10.37 11.45 -27.61
C ASN A 87 10.56 10.50 -28.81
N LYS A 88 9.60 9.59 -29.06
CA LYS A 88 9.67 8.63 -30.16
C LYS A 88 9.54 9.34 -31.53
N PRO A 89 10.10 8.75 -32.61
CA PRO A 89 10.08 9.30 -33.96
C PRO A 89 8.73 9.85 -34.44
N THR A 90 8.77 10.98 -35.15
CA THR A 90 7.63 11.54 -35.89
C THR A 90 8.11 12.07 -37.25
N ILE A 91 7.51 11.57 -38.32
CA ILE A 91 7.78 12.02 -39.68
C ILE A 91 6.67 12.99 -40.09
N LEU A 92 7.06 14.18 -40.51
CA LEU A 92 6.15 15.16 -41.09
C LEU A 92 6.16 14.99 -42.61
N ILE A 93 4.98 14.92 -43.20
CA ILE A 93 4.81 14.89 -44.66
C ILE A 93 3.88 16.02 -45.09
N ALA A 94 4.10 16.57 -46.29
CA ALA A 94 3.18 17.55 -46.89
C ALA A 94 3.27 17.48 -48.41
N ALA A 95 2.21 17.86 -49.12
CA ALA A 95 2.29 18.08 -50.55
C ALA A 95 3.33 19.17 -50.85
N HIS A 96 4.04 19.03 -51.97
CA HIS A 96 5.20 19.86 -52.32
C HIS A 96 4.97 21.39 -52.32
N ASP A 97 3.72 21.79 -52.51
CA ASP A 97 3.28 23.17 -52.67
C ASP A 97 2.44 23.66 -51.47
N THR A 98 2.37 22.89 -50.38
CA THR A 98 1.70 23.29 -49.16
C THR A 98 2.42 24.47 -48.48
N VAL A 99 1.66 25.53 -48.16
CA VAL A 99 2.14 26.63 -47.31
C VAL A 99 2.06 26.22 -45.84
N LEU A 100 3.17 25.77 -45.28
CA LEU A 100 3.25 25.33 -43.87
C LEU A 100 3.18 26.51 -42.88
N PRO A 101 2.64 26.32 -41.67
CA PRO A 101 2.76 27.28 -40.57
C PRO A 101 4.22 27.55 -40.16
N PHE A 102 4.52 28.75 -39.66
CA PHE A 102 5.89 29.19 -39.36
C PHE A 102 6.68 28.20 -38.47
N ASP A 103 6.10 27.76 -37.35
CA ASP A 103 6.78 26.85 -36.41
C ASP A 103 7.03 25.44 -36.97
N LEU A 104 6.26 25.02 -37.98
CA LEU A 104 6.42 23.73 -38.65
C LEU A 104 7.41 23.78 -39.82
N ARG A 105 7.64 24.95 -40.43
CA ARG A 105 8.66 25.14 -41.51
C ARG A 105 10.08 24.90 -41.03
N ASN A 106 10.33 25.10 -39.74
CA ASN A 106 11.65 24.92 -39.14
C ASN A 106 11.95 23.44 -38.82
N GLN A 107 11.03 22.53 -39.11
CA GLN A 107 11.19 21.09 -38.97
C GLN A 107 11.38 20.43 -40.34
N ARG A 108 12.00 19.26 -40.35
CA ARG A 108 12.22 18.51 -41.60
C ARG A 108 10.92 17.85 -42.04
N VAL A 109 10.37 18.31 -43.16
CA VAL A 109 9.13 17.80 -43.77
C VAL A 109 9.48 17.08 -45.09
N LEU A 110 8.96 15.87 -45.27
CA LEU A 110 9.02 15.18 -46.56
C LEU A 110 7.94 15.79 -47.46
N LEU A 111 8.39 16.57 -48.44
CA LEU A 111 7.54 17.11 -49.48
C LEU A 111 7.29 16.04 -50.53
N TYR A 112 6.02 15.69 -50.76
CA TYR A 112 5.65 14.64 -51.70
C TYR A 112 4.88 15.19 -52.91
N HIS A 113 5.05 14.48 -54.02
CA HIS A 113 4.27 14.61 -55.24
C HIS A 113 3.45 13.33 -55.42
N TRP A 114 2.22 13.44 -55.90
CA TRP A 114 1.33 12.28 -56.04
C TRP A 114 0.36 12.40 -57.22
N SER A 115 0.70 13.24 -58.20
CA SER A 115 -0.13 13.53 -59.36
C SER A 115 0.08 12.50 -60.47
N THR A 116 1.25 11.85 -60.53
CA THR A 116 1.56 10.79 -61.49
C THR A 116 1.95 9.48 -60.79
N ALA A 117 1.85 8.36 -61.51
CA ALA A 117 2.24 7.05 -60.97
C ALA A 117 3.74 6.97 -60.63
N GLU A 118 4.59 7.68 -61.39
CA GLU A 118 6.03 7.75 -61.15
C GLU A 118 6.34 8.51 -59.84
N GLU A 119 5.70 9.67 -59.64
CA GLU A 119 5.81 10.45 -58.40
C GLU A 119 5.32 9.67 -57.17
N VAL A 120 4.23 8.90 -57.31
CA VAL A 120 3.73 8.03 -56.25
C VAL A 120 4.78 6.95 -55.89
N ALA A 121 5.35 6.28 -56.89
CA ALA A 121 6.37 5.25 -56.66
C ALA A 121 7.64 5.81 -56.01
N GLU A 122 8.06 7.01 -56.42
CA GLU A 122 9.18 7.73 -55.81
C GLU A 122 8.87 8.11 -54.35
N THR A 123 7.66 8.61 -54.09
CA THR A 123 7.21 8.97 -52.73
C THR A 123 7.19 7.76 -51.80
N ILE A 124 6.64 6.62 -52.25
CA ILE A 124 6.64 5.36 -51.48
C ILE A 124 8.06 4.94 -51.13
N THR A 125 8.97 4.98 -52.11
CA THR A 125 10.37 4.60 -51.93
C THR A 125 11.08 5.52 -50.94
N THR A 126 10.85 6.82 -51.06
CA THR A 126 11.46 7.84 -50.20
C THR A 126 10.93 7.77 -48.78
N LEU A 127 9.60 7.66 -48.60
CA LEU A 127 8.96 7.48 -47.30
C LEU A 127 9.46 6.19 -46.61
N GLY A 128 9.50 5.07 -47.34
CA GLY A 128 10.03 3.81 -46.80
C GLY A 128 11.50 3.91 -46.37
N ARG A 129 12.32 4.73 -47.07
CA ARG A 129 13.69 5.02 -46.66
C ARG A 129 13.74 5.85 -45.38
N TRP A 130 12.98 6.94 -45.30
CA TRP A 130 12.91 7.77 -44.08
C TRP A 130 12.46 6.96 -42.86
N ILE A 131 11.49 6.06 -43.03
CA ILE A 131 11.00 5.18 -41.95
C ILE A 131 12.11 4.23 -41.45
N ARG A 132 12.99 3.73 -42.33
CA ARG A 132 14.13 2.91 -41.94
C ARG A 132 15.20 3.75 -41.24
N ASP A 133 15.52 4.91 -41.81
CA ASP A 133 16.61 5.78 -41.35
C ASP A 133 16.29 6.48 -40.01
N VAL A 134 15.01 6.70 -39.68
CA VAL A 134 14.61 7.41 -38.45
C VAL A 134 15.05 6.70 -37.16
N ASN A 135 15.41 5.42 -37.24
CA ASN A 135 15.95 4.65 -36.10
C ASN A 135 17.49 4.51 -36.14
N ALA A 136 18.15 4.98 -37.20
CA ALA A 136 19.60 4.85 -37.38
C ALA A 136 20.41 5.96 -36.71
N ALA A 137 19.75 7.06 -36.30
CA ALA A 137 20.32 8.16 -35.53
C ALA A 137 19.38 8.54 -34.38
N PRO A 138 19.87 9.15 -33.27
CA PRO A 138 19.00 9.63 -32.21
C PRO A 138 18.07 10.71 -32.76
N TYR A 139 16.80 10.36 -32.96
CA TYR A 139 15.75 11.29 -33.35
C TYR A 139 15.55 12.31 -32.23
N VAL A 140 15.66 13.59 -32.56
CA VAL A 140 15.48 14.68 -31.60
C VAL A 140 14.14 15.34 -31.89
N ASN A 141 13.18 15.13 -31.00
CA ASN A 141 11.92 15.86 -31.02
C ASN A 141 12.15 17.28 -30.45
N PRO A 142 11.98 18.35 -31.24
CA PRO A 142 12.37 19.70 -30.84
C PRO A 142 11.53 20.25 -29.68
N VAL A 143 10.23 19.96 -29.65
CA VAL A 143 9.34 20.39 -28.55
C VAL A 143 9.72 19.66 -27.27
N HIS A 144 9.88 18.33 -27.36
CA HIS A 144 10.30 17.52 -26.22
C HIS A 144 11.68 17.90 -25.69
N GLN A 145 12.65 18.16 -26.58
CA GLN A 145 13.99 18.60 -26.22
C GLN A 145 13.95 19.96 -25.49
N TYR A 146 13.11 20.89 -25.95
CA TYR A 146 12.90 22.16 -25.26
C TYR A 146 12.30 21.96 -23.87
N LEU A 147 11.29 21.08 -23.71
CA LEU A 147 10.70 20.77 -22.40
C LEU A 147 11.72 20.18 -21.42
N VAL A 148 12.57 19.27 -21.89
CA VAL A 148 13.67 18.70 -21.09
C VAL A 148 14.72 19.78 -20.75
N GLY A 149 15.14 20.56 -21.75
CA GLY A 149 16.13 21.64 -21.57
C GLY A 149 15.63 22.78 -20.66
N SER A 150 14.32 22.97 -20.56
CA SER A 150 13.67 23.94 -19.67
C SER A 150 13.37 23.37 -18.28
N ALA A 151 13.82 22.15 -17.97
CA ALA A 151 13.55 21.43 -16.72
C ALA A 151 12.06 21.17 -16.43
N LEU A 152 11.19 21.25 -17.44
CA LEU A 152 9.76 20.89 -17.34
C LEU A 152 9.55 19.38 -17.47
N SER A 153 10.57 18.65 -17.91
CA SER A 153 10.64 17.20 -17.90
C SER A 153 12.05 16.76 -17.48
N ALA A 154 12.17 15.72 -16.66
CA ALA A 154 13.47 15.25 -16.20
C ALA A 154 14.33 14.72 -17.36
N SER A 155 15.62 15.08 -17.37
CA SER A 155 16.59 14.58 -18.34
C SER A 155 17.19 13.25 -17.88
N PRO A 156 17.37 12.25 -18.76
CA PRO A 156 18.08 11.01 -18.43
C PRO A 156 19.56 11.21 -18.11
N ALA A 157 20.13 12.34 -18.51
CA ALA A 157 21.52 12.68 -18.18
C ALA A 157 21.73 12.87 -16.66
N ASP A 158 20.66 13.19 -15.94
CA ASP A 158 20.60 13.18 -14.48
C ASP A 158 19.80 11.95 -14.03
N GLY A 159 20.53 10.83 -13.86
CA GLY A 159 19.92 9.53 -13.56
C GLY A 159 19.06 9.53 -12.30
N GLU A 160 19.46 10.27 -11.26
CA GLU A 160 18.70 10.37 -10.00
C GLU A 160 17.42 11.20 -10.17
N ALA A 161 17.50 12.33 -10.88
CA ALA A 161 16.31 13.13 -11.16
C ALA A 161 15.32 12.41 -12.08
N PHE A 162 15.83 11.66 -13.07
CA PHE A 162 15.01 10.84 -13.96
C PHE A 162 14.32 9.69 -13.20
N GLU A 163 15.06 8.98 -12.35
CA GLU A 163 14.49 7.91 -11.52
C GLU A 163 13.41 8.44 -10.56
N ARG A 164 13.64 9.58 -9.91
CA ARG A 164 12.65 10.25 -9.05
C ARG A 164 11.39 10.66 -9.81
N ASP A 165 11.52 11.21 -11.01
CA ASP A 165 10.37 11.59 -11.86
C ASP A 165 9.61 10.36 -12.36
N LEU A 166 10.31 9.30 -12.76
CA LEU A 166 9.71 8.02 -13.11
C LEU A 166 8.91 7.44 -11.94
N ARG A 167 9.51 7.31 -10.75
CA ARG A 167 8.81 6.81 -9.56
C ARG A 167 7.62 7.67 -9.19
N GLY A 168 7.76 9.00 -9.21
CA GLY A 168 6.66 9.93 -8.98
C GLY A 168 5.52 9.80 -10.01
N LYS A 169 5.81 9.43 -11.27
CA LYS A 169 4.78 9.12 -12.27
C LYS A 169 4.13 7.76 -12.03
N VAL A 170 4.92 6.73 -11.71
CA VAL A 170 4.43 5.39 -11.31
C VAL A 170 3.54 5.48 -10.08
N ASP A 171 3.85 6.36 -9.13
CA ASP A 171 3.11 6.58 -7.89
C ASP A 171 1.85 7.42 -8.03
N ARG A 172 1.74 8.21 -9.09
CA ARG A 172 0.51 8.94 -9.43
C ARG A 172 -0.41 8.15 -10.36
N ALA A 173 0.12 7.19 -11.11
CA ALA A 173 -0.68 6.33 -11.95
C ALA A 173 -1.63 5.45 -11.11
N ARG A 174 -2.89 5.38 -11.53
CA ARG A 174 -4.01 4.69 -10.86
C ARG A 174 -4.68 3.66 -11.76
N THR A 175 -4.43 3.69 -13.07
CA THR A 175 -5.03 2.77 -14.05
C THR A 175 -3.96 2.09 -14.91
N PRO A 176 -4.26 0.92 -15.51
CA PRO A 176 -3.36 0.23 -16.43
C PRO A 176 -2.93 1.10 -17.62
N GLU A 177 -3.83 1.95 -18.11
CA GLU A 177 -3.56 2.88 -19.22
C GLU A 177 -2.57 3.97 -18.79
N GLN A 178 -2.72 4.49 -17.57
CA GLN A 178 -1.78 5.47 -17.02
C GLN A 178 -0.40 4.86 -16.82
N LEU A 179 -0.32 3.64 -16.27
CA LEU A 179 0.95 2.91 -16.11
C LEU A 179 1.59 2.63 -17.48
N SER A 180 0.79 2.23 -18.47
CA SER A 180 1.24 2.05 -19.86
C SER A 180 1.73 3.36 -20.49
N ALA A 181 1.09 4.50 -20.17
CA ALA A 181 1.55 5.81 -20.60
C ALA A 181 2.87 6.22 -19.92
N VAL A 182 3.06 5.89 -18.64
CA VAL A 182 4.33 6.09 -17.93
C VAL A 182 5.43 5.24 -18.58
N TRP A 183 5.14 3.99 -18.93
CA TRP A 183 6.07 3.16 -19.70
C TRP A 183 6.36 3.74 -21.09
N ALA A 184 5.34 4.19 -21.81
CA ALA A 184 5.50 4.77 -23.14
C ALA A 184 6.41 6.03 -23.10
N TRP A 185 6.27 6.85 -22.06
CA TRP A 185 7.17 7.97 -21.80
C TRP A 185 8.59 7.47 -21.44
N ALA A 186 8.72 6.57 -20.46
CA ALA A 186 10.02 6.12 -19.94
C ALA A 186 10.85 5.34 -20.97
N SER A 187 10.21 4.48 -21.77
CA SER A 187 10.84 3.56 -22.72
C SER A 187 11.68 4.22 -23.81
N GLY A 188 11.51 5.53 -24.01
CA GLY A 188 12.30 6.29 -24.98
C GLY A 188 13.64 6.79 -24.45
N TYR A 189 13.96 6.55 -23.18
CA TYR A 189 15.18 7.05 -22.55
C TYR A 189 16.16 5.93 -22.23
N GLU A 190 17.46 6.25 -22.23
CA GLU A 190 18.53 5.36 -21.79
C GLU A 190 19.59 6.18 -21.04
N PRO A 191 20.17 5.68 -19.94
CA PRO A 191 19.89 4.38 -19.29
C PRO A 191 18.59 4.38 -18.47
N LEU A 192 17.92 3.24 -18.39
CA LEU A 192 16.71 3.07 -17.56
C LEU A 192 17.02 2.56 -16.13
N PRO A 193 16.39 3.13 -15.09
CA PRO A 193 16.58 2.69 -13.69
C PRO A 193 15.86 1.35 -13.43
N PRO A 194 16.60 0.24 -13.21
CA PRO A 194 16.06 -1.12 -13.17
C PRO A 194 15.04 -1.33 -12.04
N PHE A 195 15.25 -0.72 -10.87
CA PHE A 195 14.34 -0.87 -9.72
C PHE A 195 13.01 -0.15 -9.95
N ALA A 196 13.03 1.09 -10.44
CA ALA A 196 11.80 1.82 -10.80
C ALA A 196 11.04 1.14 -11.95
N LEU A 197 11.74 0.48 -12.88
CA LEU A 197 11.10 -0.36 -13.89
C LEU A 197 10.41 -1.59 -13.26
N LEU A 198 11.03 -2.26 -12.29
CA LEU A 198 10.39 -3.36 -11.57
C LEU A 198 9.17 -2.90 -10.76
N GLU A 199 9.21 -1.71 -10.15
CA GLU A 199 8.03 -1.12 -9.48
C GLU A 199 6.87 -0.89 -10.46
N LEU A 200 7.17 -0.32 -11.64
CA LEU A 200 6.19 -0.14 -12.71
C LEU A 200 5.65 -1.48 -13.24
N ALA A 201 6.53 -2.47 -13.47
CA ALA A 201 6.14 -3.80 -13.91
C ALA A 201 5.26 -4.51 -12.87
N ASN A 202 5.57 -4.39 -11.58
CA ASN A 202 4.76 -4.95 -10.49
C ASN A 202 3.36 -4.34 -10.45
N LYS A 203 3.24 -3.01 -10.62
CA LYS A 203 1.91 -2.35 -10.65
C LYS A 203 1.08 -2.79 -11.85
N LEU A 204 1.69 -2.98 -13.03
CA LEU A 204 0.98 -3.52 -14.21
C LEU A 204 0.62 -5.00 -14.04
N ALA A 205 1.50 -5.80 -13.44
CA ALA A 205 1.23 -7.19 -13.13
C ALA A 205 0.05 -7.36 -12.16
N ALA A 206 -0.10 -6.44 -11.21
CA ALA A 206 -1.24 -6.42 -10.28
C ALA A 206 -2.59 -6.15 -10.98
N THR A 207 -2.58 -5.60 -12.20
CA THR A 207 -3.78 -5.41 -13.03
C THR A 207 -3.90 -6.46 -14.13
N GLU A 208 -3.20 -7.60 -14.00
CA GLU A 208 -3.14 -8.70 -14.97
C GLU A 208 -2.57 -8.32 -16.35
N GLU A 209 -1.88 -7.18 -16.46
CA GLU A 209 -1.20 -6.74 -17.69
C GLU A 209 0.17 -7.43 -17.82
N TRP A 210 0.18 -8.76 -17.84
CA TRP A 210 1.37 -9.61 -17.73
C TRP A 210 2.38 -9.40 -18.87
N ILE A 211 1.89 -9.18 -20.09
CA ILE A 211 2.74 -8.98 -21.28
C ILE A 211 3.49 -7.64 -21.17
N THR A 212 2.81 -6.59 -20.75
CA THR A 212 3.40 -5.25 -20.56
C THR A 212 4.39 -5.28 -19.40
N ALA A 213 4.03 -5.90 -18.28
CA ALA A 213 4.93 -6.11 -17.14
C ALA A 213 6.20 -6.89 -17.53
N ALA A 214 6.07 -7.97 -18.30
CA ALA A 214 7.21 -8.72 -18.83
C ALA A 214 8.07 -7.86 -19.77
N THR A 215 7.45 -7.02 -20.60
CA THR A 215 8.18 -6.11 -21.50
C THR A 215 9.04 -5.11 -20.73
N ILE A 216 8.51 -4.55 -19.64
CA ILE A 216 9.23 -3.62 -18.77
C ILE A 216 10.34 -4.33 -17.99
N ALA A 217 10.05 -5.49 -17.42
CA ALA A 217 11.05 -6.29 -16.70
C ALA A 217 12.18 -6.77 -17.64
N ARG A 218 11.91 -6.99 -18.93
CA ARG A 218 12.93 -7.27 -19.95
C ARG A 218 13.83 -6.06 -20.23
N ALA A 219 13.32 -4.84 -20.10
CA ALA A 219 14.17 -3.65 -20.15
C ALA A 219 15.05 -3.55 -18.89
N ALA A 220 14.50 -3.85 -17.71
CA ALA A 220 15.27 -3.92 -16.47
C ALA A 220 16.37 -4.99 -16.53
N SER A 221 16.12 -6.17 -17.14
CA SER A 221 17.12 -7.25 -17.23
C SER A 221 18.27 -6.90 -18.19
N ARG A 222 18.01 -6.12 -19.25
CA ARG A 222 19.08 -5.56 -20.08
C ARG A 222 19.93 -4.54 -19.33
N ALA A 223 19.32 -3.73 -18.47
CA ALA A 223 20.03 -2.74 -17.65
C ALA A 223 20.85 -3.40 -16.52
N ARG A 224 20.39 -4.54 -15.97
CA ARG A 224 21.06 -5.31 -14.91
C ARG A 224 21.02 -6.82 -15.21
N PRO A 225 21.91 -7.32 -16.09
CA PRO A 225 21.93 -8.74 -16.49
C PRO A 225 22.50 -9.70 -15.43
N ASP A 226 23.07 -9.17 -14.34
CA ASP A 226 23.64 -9.94 -13.25
C ASP A 226 22.79 -9.88 -11.96
N ASP A 227 21.59 -9.31 -12.04
CA ASP A 227 20.65 -9.21 -10.91
C ASP A 227 19.61 -10.33 -10.95
N TYR A 228 19.73 -11.29 -10.02
CA TYR A 228 18.85 -12.45 -9.95
C TYR A 228 17.37 -12.09 -9.70
N GLU A 229 17.07 -10.97 -9.04
CA GLU A 229 15.69 -10.56 -8.72
C GLU A 229 14.96 -10.09 -9.96
N VAL A 230 15.65 -9.35 -10.84
CA VAL A 230 15.10 -8.89 -12.12
C VAL A 230 14.74 -10.09 -13.00
N HIS A 231 15.63 -11.10 -13.07
CA HIS A 231 15.38 -12.34 -13.80
C HIS A 231 14.25 -13.17 -13.18
N ARG A 232 14.16 -13.26 -11.85
CA ARG A 232 13.05 -13.95 -11.14
C ARG A 232 11.71 -13.29 -11.46
N MET A 233 11.62 -11.96 -11.40
CA MET A 233 10.39 -11.21 -11.69
C MET A 233 9.98 -11.30 -13.15
N LEU A 234 10.92 -11.15 -14.09
CA LEU A 234 10.65 -11.34 -15.51
C LEU A 234 10.11 -12.75 -15.79
N GLY A 235 10.75 -13.77 -15.23
CA GLY A 235 10.31 -15.16 -15.33
C GLY A 235 8.90 -15.38 -14.76
N TRP A 236 8.58 -14.74 -13.64
CA TRP A 236 7.23 -14.76 -13.05
C TRP A 236 6.17 -14.15 -13.98
N TYR A 237 6.42 -12.96 -14.55
CA TYR A 237 5.47 -12.30 -15.44
C TYR A 237 5.26 -13.08 -16.73
N LEU A 238 6.33 -13.58 -17.35
CA LEU A 238 6.25 -14.43 -18.55
C LEU A 238 5.46 -15.71 -18.28
N ARG A 239 5.66 -16.33 -17.11
CA ARG A 239 4.87 -17.50 -16.70
C ARG A 239 3.37 -17.18 -16.58
N LYS A 240 3.02 -15.98 -16.10
CA LYS A 240 1.62 -15.54 -15.99
C LYS A 240 1.02 -15.09 -17.33
N ALA A 241 1.84 -14.58 -18.25
CA ALA A 241 1.44 -14.23 -19.62
C ALA A 241 1.03 -15.43 -20.48
N GLY A 242 1.38 -16.65 -20.07
CA GLY A 242 0.84 -17.89 -20.64
C GLY A 242 1.82 -18.68 -21.50
N GLU A 243 1.30 -19.74 -22.14
CA GLU A 243 2.08 -20.77 -22.82
C GLU A 243 3.09 -20.26 -23.88
N PRO A 244 2.76 -19.26 -24.72
CA PRO A 244 3.70 -18.73 -25.71
C PRO A 244 5.01 -18.18 -25.10
N HIS A 245 5.01 -17.87 -23.80
CA HIS A 245 6.11 -17.25 -23.08
C HIS A 245 6.86 -18.21 -22.14
N TYR A 246 6.44 -19.48 -22.04
CA TYR A 246 7.00 -20.44 -21.10
C TYR A 246 8.48 -20.76 -21.33
N ASP A 247 8.93 -20.82 -22.57
CA ASP A 247 10.34 -21.09 -22.87
C ASP A 247 11.23 -19.92 -22.44
N GLU A 248 10.74 -18.68 -22.57
CA GLU A 248 11.43 -17.50 -22.04
C GLU A 248 11.40 -17.48 -20.52
N ALA A 249 10.24 -17.74 -19.91
CA ALA A 249 10.10 -17.83 -18.46
C ALA A 249 11.07 -18.84 -17.83
N GLU A 250 11.25 -20.01 -18.47
CA GLU A 250 12.23 -21.01 -18.02
C GLU A 250 13.66 -20.49 -18.09
N ARG A 251 14.06 -19.82 -19.18
CA ARG A 251 15.41 -19.27 -19.31
C ARG A 251 15.69 -18.24 -18.23
N GLU A 252 14.75 -17.32 -18.00
CA GLU A 252 14.90 -16.25 -17.01
C GLU A 252 14.93 -16.78 -15.57
N LEU A 253 14.05 -17.73 -15.22
CA LEU A 253 14.08 -18.38 -13.90
C LEU A 253 15.34 -19.24 -13.71
N SER A 254 15.83 -19.88 -14.77
CA SER A 254 17.10 -20.63 -14.71
C SER A 254 18.28 -19.68 -14.50
N ARG A 255 18.27 -18.53 -15.19
CA ARG A 255 19.29 -17.49 -15.00
C ARG A 255 19.28 -16.92 -13.58
N ALA A 256 18.10 -16.68 -13.01
CA ALA A 256 17.98 -16.27 -11.60
C ALA A 256 18.62 -17.30 -10.66
N LEU A 257 18.44 -18.60 -10.92
CA LEU A 257 19.03 -19.68 -10.12
C LEU A 257 20.52 -19.93 -10.39
N GLU A 258 21.04 -19.55 -11.55
CA GLU A 258 22.49 -19.51 -11.80
C GLU A 258 23.16 -18.40 -10.99
N LEU A 259 22.52 -17.23 -10.95
CA LEU A 259 23.00 -16.05 -10.22
C LEU A 259 22.83 -16.21 -8.70
N ASN A 260 21.73 -16.80 -8.25
CA ASN A 260 21.46 -17.12 -6.85
C ASN A 260 20.90 -18.55 -6.69
N PRO A 261 21.76 -19.56 -6.53
CA PRO A 261 21.34 -20.96 -6.40
C PRO A 261 20.46 -21.29 -5.18
N GLY A 262 20.42 -20.40 -4.17
CA GLY A 262 19.66 -20.53 -2.93
C GLY A 262 18.28 -19.87 -2.95
N ASP A 263 17.86 -19.27 -4.07
CA ASP A 263 16.56 -18.63 -4.21
C ASP A 263 15.42 -19.66 -4.28
N ASN A 264 14.81 -19.92 -3.11
CA ASN A 264 13.70 -20.85 -2.95
C ASN A 264 12.45 -20.45 -3.75
N GLU A 265 12.24 -19.15 -3.98
CA GLU A 265 11.09 -18.67 -4.75
C GLU A 265 11.29 -18.96 -6.24
N ALA A 266 12.48 -18.67 -6.78
CA ALA A 266 12.81 -18.99 -8.17
C ALA A 266 12.74 -20.50 -8.43
N VAL A 267 13.18 -21.34 -7.48
CA VAL A 267 13.01 -22.81 -7.55
C VAL A 267 11.53 -23.18 -7.63
N GLY A 268 10.69 -22.63 -6.75
CA GLY A 268 9.24 -22.88 -6.75
C GLY A 268 8.54 -22.41 -8.02
N MET A 269 8.92 -21.24 -8.54
CA MET A 269 8.36 -20.68 -9.79
C MET A 269 8.71 -21.54 -10.99
N LEU A 270 9.96 -22.00 -11.11
CA LEU A 270 10.43 -22.84 -12.20
C LEU A 270 9.80 -24.24 -12.13
N ALA A 271 9.74 -24.83 -10.94
CA ALA A 271 9.08 -26.11 -10.73
C ALA A 271 7.57 -26.01 -11.05
N GLY A 272 6.89 -24.96 -10.57
CA GLY A 272 5.50 -24.68 -10.91
C GLY A 272 5.26 -24.49 -12.42
N LEU A 273 6.20 -23.88 -13.14
CA LEU A 273 6.16 -23.82 -14.61
C LEU A 273 6.28 -25.22 -15.24
N LYS A 274 7.18 -26.08 -14.74
CA LYS A 274 7.29 -27.48 -15.21
C LYS A 274 6.04 -28.30 -14.95
N LYS A 275 5.39 -28.09 -13.80
CA LYS A 275 4.08 -28.68 -13.49
C LYS A 275 3.02 -28.26 -14.52
N ARG A 276 2.92 -26.97 -14.87
CA ARG A 276 1.97 -26.47 -15.89
C ARG A 276 2.24 -27.06 -17.28
N GLN A 277 3.50 -27.31 -17.61
CA GLN A 277 3.90 -28.02 -18.84
C GLN A 277 3.67 -29.55 -18.76
N ARG A 278 3.03 -30.07 -17.70
CA ARG A 278 2.86 -31.51 -17.40
C ARG A 278 4.19 -32.30 -17.34
N LYS A 279 5.33 -31.62 -17.14
CA LYS A 279 6.67 -32.21 -16.97
C LYS A 279 6.92 -32.56 -15.50
N TYR A 280 6.07 -33.42 -14.93
CA TYR A 280 6.02 -33.67 -13.49
C TYR A 280 7.34 -34.21 -12.92
N GLN A 281 8.04 -35.11 -13.62
CA GLN A 281 9.35 -35.61 -13.19
C GLN A 281 10.40 -34.50 -13.03
N ARG A 282 10.46 -33.56 -13.99
CA ARG A 282 11.38 -32.40 -13.92
C ARG A 282 10.97 -31.44 -12.80
N SER A 283 9.67 -31.23 -12.62
CA SER A 283 9.13 -30.43 -11.51
C SER A 283 9.47 -31.04 -10.15
N ALA A 284 9.36 -32.37 -10.01
CA ALA A 284 9.68 -33.07 -8.76
C ALA A 284 11.16 -32.93 -8.40
N ALA A 285 12.06 -33.10 -9.37
CA ALA A 285 13.50 -32.92 -9.15
C ALA A 285 13.87 -31.49 -8.69
N LEU A 286 13.19 -30.48 -9.23
CA LEU A 286 13.38 -29.08 -8.81
C LEU A 286 12.88 -28.84 -7.37
N TYR A 287 11.68 -29.32 -7.04
CA TYR A 287 11.18 -29.22 -5.67
C TYR A 287 12.03 -30.01 -4.68
N GLU A 288 12.54 -31.19 -5.05
CA GLU A 288 13.46 -31.97 -4.21
C GLU A 288 14.77 -31.22 -3.96
N ARG A 289 15.32 -30.52 -4.97
CA ARG A 289 16.46 -29.62 -4.78
C ARG A 289 16.13 -28.48 -3.81
N GLY A 290 14.97 -27.83 -3.98
CA GLY A 290 14.52 -26.76 -3.09
C GLY A 290 14.31 -27.22 -1.64
N VAL A 291 13.66 -28.37 -1.44
CA VAL A 291 13.44 -28.96 -0.11
C VAL A 291 14.77 -29.38 0.54
N ARG A 292 15.75 -29.89 -0.22
CA ARG A 292 17.08 -30.16 0.31
C ARG A 292 17.77 -28.89 0.84
N ALA A 293 17.60 -27.76 0.14
CA ALA A 293 18.14 -26.48 0.56
C ALA A 293 17.37 -25.86 1.75
N ALA A 294 16.04 -26.06 1.82
CA ALA A 294 15.18 -25.55 2.88
C ALA A 294 14.23 -26.64 3.41
N PRO A 295 14.72 -27.57 4.26
CA PRO A 295 13.95 -28.76 4.68
C PRO A 295 12.66 -28.45 5.44
N THR A 296 12.62 -27.33 6.15
CA THR A 296 11.46 -26.91 6.94
C THR A 296 10.46 -26.07 6.13
N ASN A 297 10.72 -25.77 4.86
CA ASN A 297 9.83 -24.94 4.03
C ASN A 297 8.57 -25.72 3.63
N LEU A 298 7.43 -25.38 4.24
CA LEU A 298 6.15 -26.04 4.02
C LEU A 298 5.67 -25.92 2.57
N TYR A 299 5.82 -24.75 1.95
CA TYR A 299 5.42 -24.50 0.56
C TYR A 299 6.15 -25.42 -0.42
N LEU A 300 7.47 -25.54 -0.28
CA LEU A 300 8.25 -26.43 -1.15
C LEU A 300 7.91 -27.90 -0.90
N ARG A 301 7.67 -28.30 0.36
CA ARG A 301 7.35 -29.70 0.72
C ARG A 301 5.99 -30.14 0.17
N ILE A 302 4.95 -29.32 0.34
CA ILE A 302 3.61 -29.67 -0.17
C ILE A 302 3.60 -29.71 -1.70
N ALA A 303 4.26 -28.75 -2.35
CA ALA A 303 4.36 -28.74 -3.80
C ALA A 303 5.18 -29.93 -4.34
N GLN A 304 6.23 -30.36 -3.62
CA GLN A 304 6.96 -31.59 -3.90
C GLN A 304 6.03 -32.81 -3.82
N ALA A 305 5.28 -32.94 -2.72
CA ALA A 305 4.36 -34.05 -2.50
C ALA A 305 3.28 -34.13 -3.59
N GLY A 306 2.65 -33.00 -3.92
CA GLY A 306 1.62 -32.92 -4.95
C GLY A 306 2.12 -33.26 -6.34
N VAL A 307 3.32 -32.82 -6.72
CA VAL A 307 3.92 -33.17 -8.02
C VAL A 307 4.41 -34.61 -8.07
N ALA A 308 4.95 -35.14 -6.97
CA ALA A 308 5.32 -36.54 -6.87
C ALA A 308 4.09 -37.43 -7.04
N LEU A 309 2.97 -37.06 -6.43
CA LEU A 309 1.70 -37.78 -6.57
C LEU A 309 1.10 -37.65 -7.98
N LEU A 310 1.20 -36.48 -8.62
CA LEU A 310 0.82 -36.32 -10.03
C LEU A 310 1.71 -37.13 -10.99
N SER A 311 2.97 -37.40 -10.61
CA SER A 311 3.88 -38.24 -11.38
C SER A 311 3.59 -39.74 -11.23
N ASP A 312 3.07 -40.14 -10.07
CA ASP A 312 2.73 -41.52 -9.71
C ASP A 312 1.40 -41.57 -8.92
N PRO A 313 0.24 -41.48 -9.61
CA PRO A 313 -1.08 -41.29 -9.01
C PRO A 313 -1.70 -42.58 -8.47
N ARG A 314 -0.90 -43.41 -7.79
CA ARG A 314 -1.36 -44.64 -7.14
C ARG A 314 -1.61 -44.43 -5.65
N GLU A 315 -2.57 -45.16 -5.09
CA GLU A 315 -2.89 -45.10 -3.65
C GLU A 315 -1.80 -45.71 -2.75
N ASP A 316 -0.81 -46.39 -3.32
CA ASP A 316 0.39 -46.91 -2.66
C ASP A 316 1.68 -46.15 -3.04
N SER A 317 1.55 -44.97 -3.65
CA SER A 317 2.67 -44.15 -4.12
C SER A 317 3.59 -43.70 -2.97
N PRO A 318 4.93 -43.71 -3.16
CA PRO A 318 5.88 -43.12 -2.21
C PRO A 318 5.63 -41.62 -1.96
N ALA A 319 4.89 -40.94 -2.84
CA ALA A 319 4.48 -39.55 -2.61
C ALA A 319 3.63 -39.37 -1.33
N LEU A 320 2.96 -40.43 -0.86
CA LEU A 320 2.21 -40.41 0.39
C LEU A 320 3.11 -40.25 1.61
N ASP A 321 4.38 -40.71 1.57
CA ASP A 321 5.35 -40.44 2.64
C ASP A 321 5.69 -38.95 2.73
N LEU A 322 5.73 -38.25 1.60
CA LEU A 322 5.94 -36.81 1.57
C LEU A 322 4.75 -36.08 2.19
N TYR A 323 3.52 -36.53 1.96
CA TYR A 323 2.34 -35.98 2.63
C TYR A 323 2.29 -36.27 4.14
N ARG A 324 2.84 -37.40 4.61
CA ARG A 324 3.04 -37.62 6.07
C ARG A 324 3.99 -36.59 6.66
N GLN A 325 5.08 -36.28 5.95
CA GLN A 325 6.03 -35.25 6.37
C GLN A 325 5.41 -33.84 6.31
N VAL A 326 4.49 -33.57 5.37
CA VAL A 326 3.68 -32.33 5.38
C VAL A 326 2.88 -32.22 6.67
N LEU A 327 2.21 -33.30 7.10
CA LEU A 327 1.47 -33.30 8.38
C LEU A 327 2.37 -33.06 9.60
N GLU A 328 3.55 -33.67 9.63
CA GLU A 328 4.54 -33.41 10.69
C GLU A 328 4.95 -31.93 10.72
N LEU A 329 5.22 -31.34 9.56
CA LEU A 329 5.55 -29.91 9.43
C LEU A 329 4.38 -28.98 9.78
N CYS A 330 3.13 -29.40 9.56
CA CYS A 330 1.93 -28.66 9.97
C CYS A 330 1.67 -28.77 11.48
N ALA A 331 2.00 -29.91 12.11
CA ALA A 331 1.78 -30.13 13.53
C ALA A 331 2.64 -29.20 14.41
N SER A 332 3.83 -28.80 13.93
CA SER A 332 4.72 -27.87 14.62
C SER A 332 4.47 -26.40 14.25
N ARG A 333 3.35 -26.07 13.57
CA ARG A 333 3.07 -24.73 13.04
C ARG A 333 1.75 -24.14 13.60
N PRO A 334 1.62 -22.80 13.61
CA PRO A 334 0.34 -22.15 13.88
C PRO A 334 -0.75 -22.66 12.94
N GLN A 335 -1.95 -22.90 13.45
CA GLN A 335 -3.09 -23.39 12.66
C GLN A 335 -3.77 -22.23 11.91
N ASP A 336 -3.01 -21.59 11.02
CA ASP A 336 -3.51 -20.58 10.08
C ASP A 336 -4.14 -21.22 8.84
N ALA A 337 -4.84 -20.42 8.02
CA ALA A 337 -5.55 -20.91 6.84
C ALA A 337 -4.63 -21.71 5.88
N TRP A 338 -3.38 -21.27 5.70
CA TRP A 338 -2.42 -21.93 4.83
C TRP A 338 -1.95 -23.29 5.39
N THR A 339 -1.65 -23.36 6.69
CA THR A 339 -1.24 -24.59 7.36
C THR A 339 -2.38 -25.61 7.38
N LEU A 340 -3.62 -25.15 7.56
CA LEU A 340 -4.82 -25.98 7.51
C LEU A 340 -5.12 -26.48 6.10
N VAL A 341 -4.98 -25.64 5.07
CA VAL A 341 -5.04 -26.06 3.66
C VAL A 341 -4.00 -27.14 3.38
N ALA A 342 -2.77 -26.93 3.84
CA ALA A 342 -1.69 -27.89 3.61
C ALA A 342 -1.95 -29.23 4.31
N ALA A 343 -2.47 -29.18 5.53
CA ALA A 343 -2.88 -30.36 6.28
C ALA A 343 -4.09 -31.05 5.63
N ALA A 344 -5.06 -30.29 5.12
CA ALA A 344 -6.24 -30.81 4.44
C ALA A 344 -5.87 -31.53 3.14
N GLU A 345 -4.97 -30.96 2.34
CA GLU A 345 -4.45 -31.61 1.12
C GLU A 345 -3.71 -32.91 1.48
N ALA A 346 -2.89 -32.90 2.53
CA ALA A 346 -2.20 -34.09 3.00
C ALA A 346 -3.16 -35.18 3.52
N LYS A 347 -4.19 -34.80 4.28
CA LYS A 347 -5.24 -35.71 4.73
C LYS A 347 -6.05 -36.29 3.58
N PHE A 348 -6.35 -35.47 2.56
CA PHE A 348 -7.00 -35.92 1.34
C PHE A 348 -6.14 -36.97 0.63
N ALA A 349 -4.86 -36.68 0.40
CA ALA A 349 -3.92 -37.59 -0.24
C ALA A 349 -3.80 -38.94 0.52
N LEU A 350 -3.75 -38.89 1.85
CA LEU A 350 -3.66 -40.06 2.72
C LEU A 350 -4.99 -40.83 2.88
N GLY A 351 -6.08 -40.34 2.29
CA GLY A 351 -7.39 -41.01 2.29
C GLY A 351 -8.26 -40.75 3.52
N ASP A 352 -7.85 -39.85 4.41
CA ASP A 352 -8.64 -39.38 5.55
C ASP A 352 -9.56 -38.24 5.09
N LEU A 353 -10.55 -38.60 4.27
CA LEU A 353 -11.43 -37.63 3.60
C LEU A 353 -12.28 -36.84 4.60
N ALA A 354 -12.69 -37.45 5.71
CA ALA A 354 -13.47 -36.76 6.74
C ALA A 354 -12.67 -35.63 7.40
N SER A 355 -11.42 -35.90 7.78
CA SER A 355 -10.54 -34.86 8.34
C SER A 355 -10.16 -33.81 7.29
N ALA A 356 -9.93 -34.23 6.04
CA ALA A 356 -9.65 -33.30 4.95
C ALA A 356 -10.79 -32.29 4.74
N ALA A 357 -12.04 -32.75 4.73
CA ALA A 357 -13.21 -31.87 4.57
C ALA A 357 -13.30 -30.87 5.73
N SER A 358 -13.16 -31.36 6.97
CA SER A 358 -13.20 -30.49 8.15
C SER A 358 -12.07 -29.46 8.16
N LEU A 359 -10.86 -29.84 7.76
CA LEU A 359 -9.72 -28.93 7.69
C LEU A 359 -9.88 -27.90 6.57
N TYR A 360 -10.45 -28.27 5.42
CA TYR A 360 -10.78 -27.29 4.37
C TYR A 360 -11.87 -26.31 4.81
N ASP A 361 -12.89 -26.76 5.55
CA ASP A 361 -13.90 -25.85 6.10
C ASP A 361 -13.31 -24.89 7.14
N GLN A 362 -12.44 -25.39 8.03
CA GLN A 362 -11.71 -24.59 9.00
C GLN A 362 -10.76 -23.59 8.31
N ALA A 363 -10.07 -24.05 7.27
CA ALA A 363 -9.22 -23.18 6.46
C ALA A 363 -10.03 -22.10 5.75
N ALA A 364 -11.21 -22.43 5.21
CA ALA A 364 -12.10 -21.46 4.58
C ALA A 364 -12.69 -20.47 5.58
N ALA A 365 -12.89 -20.87 6.84
CA ALA A 365 -13.28 -19.96 7.91
C ALA A 365 -12.17 -18.95 8.26
N LEU A 366 -10.91 -19.30 8.04
CA LEU A 366 -9.72 -18.49 8.36
C LEU A 366 -9.09 -17.82 7.12
N ALA A 367 -9.53 -18.17 5.91
CA ALA A 367 -8.96 -17.68 4.67
C ALA A 367 -9.30 -16.20 4.46
N THR A 368 -8.27 -15.36 4.38
CA THR A 368 -8.37 -13.92 4.10
C THR A 368 -8.19 -13.59 2.62
N ASP A 369 -7.72 -14.56 1.82
CA ASP A 369 -7.52 -14.47 0.38
C ASP A 369 -8.18 -15.69 -0.31
N PRO A 370 -9.13 -15.47 -1.25
CA PRO A 370 -9.76 -16.55 -2.02
C PRO A 370 -8.75 -17.44 -2.79
N THR A 371 -7.57 -16.92 -3.13
CA THR A 371 -6.55 -17.70 -3.85
C THR A 371 -5.96 -18.83 -3.01
N ALA A 372 -5.99 -18.70 -1.67
CA ALA A 372 -5.54 -19.73 -0.72
C ALA A 372 -6.35 -21.04 -0.84
N LEU A 373 -7.62 -20.95 -1.27
CA LEU A 373 -8.51 -22.09 -1.49
C LEU A 373 -8.61 -22.48 -2.98
N THR A 374 -8.29 -21.54 -3.88
CA THR A 374 -8.28 -21.79 -5.33
C THR A 374 -7.12 -22.69 -5.74
N SER A 375 -5.91 -22.47 -5.22
CA SER A 375 -4.74 -23.30 -5.56
C SER A 375 -4.89 -24.78 -5.15
N PRO A 376 -5.41 -25.13 -3.97
CA PRO A 376 -5.74 -26.51 -3.61
C PRO A 376 -6.86 -27.11 -4.46
N ALA A 377 -7.87 -26.32 -4.85
CA ALA A 377 -8.91 -26.77 -5.77
C ALA A 377 -8.32 -27.17 -7.13
N ASP A 378 -7.47 -26.31 -7.70
CA ASP A 378 -6.76 -26.61 -8.96
C ASP A 378 -5.87 -27.86 -8.83
N GLN A 379 -5.23 -28.05 -7.68
CA GLN A 379 -4.42 -29.25 -7.40
C GLN A 379 -5.28 -30.51 -7.36
N LEU A 380 -6.46 -30.47 -6.76
CA LEU A 380 -7.40 -31.59 -6.72
C LEU A 380 -7.96 -31.91 -8.11
N GLU A 381 -8.21 -30.91 -8.96
CA GLU A 381 -8.61 -31.14 -10.35
C GLU A 381 -7.52 -31.86 -11.14
N LEU A 382 -6.25 -31.46 -10.98
CA LEU A 382 -5.13 -32.17 -11.59
C LEU A 382 -5.00 -33.61 -11.09
N LEU A 383 -5.26 -33.87 -9.80
CA LEU A 383 -5.27 -35.23 -9.25
C LEU A 383 -6.44 -36.05 -9.81
N ALA A 384 -7.61 -35.44 -9.99
CA ALA A 384 -8.76 -36.08 -10.62
C ALA A 384 -8.47 -36.46 -12.08
N GLU A 385 -7.88 -35.55 -12.85
CA GLU A 385 -7.42 -35.82 -14.23
C GLU A 385 -6.39 -36.95 -14.28
N ALA A 386 -5.50 -37.03 -13.28
CA ALA A 386 -4.51 -38.08 -13.15
C ALA A 386 -5.10 -39.42 -12.65
N GLY A 387 -6.39 -39.47 -12.30
CA GLY A 387 -7.09 -40.66 -11.82
C GLY A 387 -6.93 -40.94 -10.32
N PHE A 388 -6.24 -40.08 -9.56
CA PHE A 388 -6.02 -40.27 -8.13
C PHE A 388 -7.26 -39.87 -7.33
N ARG A 389 -7.94 -40.86 -6.71
CA ARG A 389 -9.18 -40.66 -5.95
C ARG A 389 -10.19 -39.79 -6.71
N ALA A 390 -10.32 -40.01 -8.02
CA ALA A 390 -10.87 -39.05 -8.96
C ALA A 390 -12.26 -38.50 -8.56
N GLN A 391 -13.16 -39.37 -8.11
CA GLN A 391 -14.50 -38.96 -7.66
C GLN A 391 -14.43 -38.00 -6.44
N ALA A 392 -13.66 -38.37 -5.42
CA ALA A 392 -13.48 -37.53 -4.24
C ALA A 392 -12.73 -36.24 -4.57
N ALA A 393 -11.75 -36.28 -5.48
CA ALA A 393 -11.01 -35.11 -5.92
C ALA A 393 -11.92 -34.08 -6.62
N ILE A 394 -12.83 -34.54 -7.48
CA ILE A 394 -13.85 -33.69 -8.14
C ILE A 394 -14.79 -33.07 -7.09
N GLU A 395 -15.28 -33.87 -6.15
CA GLU A 395 -16.19 -33.40 -5.09
C GLU A 395 -15.53 -32.36 -4.19
N PHE A 396 -14.27 -32.56 -3.81
CA PHE A 396 -13.51 -31.62 -2.99
C PHE A 396 -13.12 -30.35 -3.76
N ALA A 397 -12.75 -30.47 -5.03
CA ALA A 397 -12.50 -29.29 -5.87
C ALA A 397 -13.77 -28.44 -6.01
N ALA A 398 -14.93 -29.07 -6.24
CA ALA A 398 -16.21 -28.39 -6.30
C ALA A 398 -16.59 -27.75 -4.94
N ARG A 399 -16.37 -28.47 -3.83
CA ARG A 399 -16.57 -27.93 -2.47
C ARG A 399 -15.71 -26.70 -2.23
N LEU A 400 -14.42 -26.78 -2.54
CA LEU A 400 -13.49 -25.66 -2.37
C LEU A 400 -13.86 -24.48 -3.27
N LYS A 401 -14.28 -24.71 -4.52
CA LYS A 401 -14.79 -23.63 -5.38
C LYS A 401 -16.09 -23.01 -4.85
N GLY A 402 -16.95 -23.80 -4.21
CA GLY A 402 -18.13 -23.30 -3.48
C GLY A 402 -17.75 -22.47 -2.25
N LEU A 403 -16.80 -22.96 -1.46
CA LEU A 403 -16.22 -22.23 -0.32
C LEU A 403 -15.44 -20.99 -0.76
N VAL A 404 -14.82 -20.99 -1.94
CA VAL A 404 -14.24 -19.81 -2.57
C VAL A 404 -15.35 -18.81 -2.92
N GLY A 405 -16.53 -19.25 -3.34
CA GLY A 405 -17.69 -18.38 -3.53
C GLY A 405 -18.16 -17.74 -2.21
N GLU A 406 -18.26 -18.51 -1.13
CA GLU A 406 -18.64 -18.01 0.21
C GLU A 406 -17.54 -17.15 0.86
N ALA A 407 -16.27 -17.51 0.67
CA ALA A 407 -15.11 -16.74 1.08
C ALA A 407 -14.94 -15.48 0.22
N ALA A 408 -15.23 -15.55 -1.09
CA ALA A 408 -15.27 -14.40 -1.97
C ALA A 408 -16.46 -13.49 -1.63
N GLU A 409 -17.62 -13.99 -1.23
CA GLU A 409 -18.72 -13.17 -0.68
C GLU A 409 -18.37 -12.54 0.68
N LYS A 410 -17.57 -13.23 1.50
CA LYS A 410 -16.94 -12.64 2.72
C LYS A 410 -15.88 -11.59 2.40
N VAL A 411 -15.16 -11.72 1.28
CA VAL A 411 -14.05 -10.85 0.85
C VAL A 411 -14.52 -9.67 -0.04
N LEU A 412 -15.61 -9.83 -0.81
CA LEU A 412 -16.21 -8.82 -1.71
C LEU A 412 -17.28 -7.95 -1.04
N GLY A 413 -17.70 -8.26 0.19
CA GLY A 413 -18.53 -7.39 1.04
C GLY A 413 -19.96 -7.17 0.54
N LYS A 414 -20.96 -7.65 1.30
CA LYS A 414 -22.25 -6.97 1.34
C LYS A 414 -22.05 -5.56 1.94
N PRO A 415 -22.82 -4.54 1.51
CA PRO A 415 -22.88 -3.27 2.21
C PRO A 415 -23.23 -3.54 3.68
N ALA A 416 -22.60 -2.80 4.60
CA ALA A 416 -22.88 -2.89 6.02
C ALA A 416 -24.40 -2.96 6.27
N PRO A 417 -24.89 -3.85 7.17
CA PRO A 417 -26.30 -3.83 7.51
C PRO A 417 -26.64 -2.42 8.02
N ALA A 418 -27.72 -1.85 7.49
CA ALA A 418 -28.27 -0.61 8.01
C ALA A 418 -28.40 -0.74 9.53
N PRO A 419 -27.91 0.22 10.32
CA PRO A 419 -27.95 0.13 11.77
C PRO A 419 -29.42 -0.01 12.21
N SER A 420 -29.78 -1.21 12.67
CA SER A 420 -31.06 -1.42 13.33
C SER A 420 -30.97 -0.84 14.73
N ALA A 421 -31.97 -0.03 15.06
CA ALA A 421 -32.23 0.64 16.34
C ALA A 421 -31.43 1.92 16.60
N VAL A 422 -32.13 3.04 16.38
CA VAL A 422 -31.90 4.32 17.07
C VAL A 422 -31.78 4.03 18.58
N ARG A 423 -30.58 4.21 19.14
CA ARG A 423 -30.33 4.10 20.59
C ARG A 423 -30.47 5.47 21.25
N SER A 424 -31.04 5.49 22.46
CA SER A 424 -31.34 6.68 23.26
C SER A 424 -30.34 6.87 24.43
N GLY A 425 -29.05 7.02 24.11
CA GLY A 425 -27.98 7.34 25.08
C GLY A 425 -27.22 8.61 24.70
N PRO A 426 -26.52 9.27 25.64
CA PRO A 426 -25.69 10.43 25.33
C PRO A 426 -24.53 10.03 24.42
N LEU A 427 -24.22 10.87 23.42
CA LEU A 427 -23.09 10.62 22.51
C LEU A 427 -21.76 10.84 23.23
N PRO A 428 -20.71 10.06 22.92
CA PRO A 428 -19.44 10.15 23.61
C PRO A 428 -18.70 11.47 23.34
N VAL A 429 -17.92 11.91 24.32
CA VAL A 429 -16.94 12.99 24.20
C VAL A 429 -15.57 12.44 24.57
N LEU A 430 -14.61 12.52 23.66
CA LEU A 430 -13.25 12.06 23.90
C LEU A 430 -12.33 13.24 24.21
N ILE A 431 -11.56 13.09 25.27
CA ILE A 431 -10.47 13.98 25.64
C ILE A 431 -9.18 13.26 25.25
N HIS A 432 -8.58 13.67 24.14
CA HIS A 432 -7.36 13.10 23.61
C HIS A 432 -6.15 13.87 24.14
N LEU A 433 -5.45 13.26 25.11
CA LEU A 433 -4.22 13.77 25.70
C LEU A 433 -3.03 13.04 25.05
N SER A 434 -2.08 13.78 24.52
CA SER A 434 -0.91 13.23 23.83
C SER A 434 0.37 13.75 24.47
N ASP A 435 1.40 12.93 24.59
CA ASP A 435 2.75 13.32 25.01
C ASP A 435 2.79 14.20 26.29
N PRO A 436 2.33 13.69 27.47
CA PRO A 436 2.50 14.40 28.74
C PRO A 436 3.96 14.59 29.17
N HIS A 437 4.86 13.63 28.88
CA HIS A 437 6.29 13.58 29.24
C HIS A 437 6.60 13.90 30.71
N PHE A 438 5.93 13.26 31.66
CA PHE A 438 6.36 13.32 33.07
C PHE A 438 7.81 12.86 33.20
N GLY A 439 8.68 13.71 33.78
CA GLY A 439 10.07 13.34 34.01
C GLY A 439 11.11 14.41 33.70
N TYR A 440 12.35 13.95 33.60
CA TYR A 440 13.52 14.80 33.42
C TYR A 440 14.56 14.13 32.50
N LYS A 441 15.24 14.94 31.70
CA LYS A 441 16.44 14.53 30.98
C LYS A 441 17.67 14.82 31.82
N SER A 442 18.54 13.83 31.97
CA SER A 442 19.83 13.99 32.63
C SER A 442 20.91 14.29 31.59
N GLY A 443 21.57 15.45 31.71
CA GLY A 443 22.72 15.83 30.90
C GLY A 443 23.99 15.08 31.30
N ALA A 444 25.00 15.07 30.42
CA ALA A 444 26.31 14.46 30.69
C ALA A 444 27.07 15.15 31.85
N ASP A 445 26.68 16.37 32.20
CA ASP A 445 27.16 17.17 33.33
C ASP A 445 26.41 16.87 34.65
N GLY A 446 25.45 15.93 34.63
CA GLY A 446 24.60 15.61 35.77
C GLY A 446 23.45 16.58 36.01
N LYS A 447 23.30 17.62 35.17
CA LYS A 447 22.19 18.57 35.28
C LYS A 447 20.89 17.91 34.82
N ARG A 448 19.81 18.10 35.60
CA ARG A 448 18.46 17.63 35.25
C ARG A 448 17.67 18.75 34.59
N THR A 449 17.24 18.52 33.36
CA THR A 449 16.34 19.40 32.62
C THR A 449 14.93 18.81 32.70
N ALA A 450 13.94 19.61 33.11
CA ALA A 450 12.54 19.17 33.15
C ALA A 450 12.06 18.87 31.73
N MET A 451 11.28 17.80 31.55
CA MET A 451 10.65 17.49 30.27
C MET A 451 9.14 17.78 30.31
N HIS A 452 8.56 17.77 31.51
CA HIS A 452 7.19 18.18 31.79
C HIS A 452 7.09 19.65 32.22
N ARG A 453 6.24 20.43 31.55
CA ARG A 453 6.01 21.86 31.78
C ARG A 453 5.36 22.15 33.13
N PHE A 454 4.37 21.34 33.52
CA PHE A 454 3.42 21.76 34.54
C PHE A 454 3.87 21.31 35.93
N LYS A 455 4.37 22.28 36.69
CA LYS A 455 4.75 22.08 38.09
C LYS A 455 3.92 23.01 38.97
N ASP A 456 3.68 22.57 40.19
CA ASP A 456 3.08 23.42 41.22
C ASP A 456 4.10 24.47 41.68
N GLY A 457 3.77 25.75 41.56
CA GLY A 457 4.65 26.85 41.94
C GLY A 457 4.00 28.24 41.78
N ASP A 458 4.74 29.30 42.12
CA ASP A 458 4.20 30.67 42.23
C ASP A 458 3.59 31.23 40.91
N TYR A 459 3.99 30.68 39.76
CA TYR A 459 3.58 31.15 38.43
C TYR A 459 3.06 30.04 37.49
N SER A 460 2.91 28.81 38.00
CA SER A 460 2.46 27.64 37.24
C SER A 460 1.62 26.74 38.14
N ILE A 461 0.57 26.15 37.59
CA ILE A 461 -0.21 25.10 38.24
C ILE A 461 0.05 23.76 37.53
N THR A 462 -0.32 22.66 38.16
CA THR A 462 -0.20 21.34 37.55
C THR A 462 -1.10 21.20 36.32
N LEU A 463 -0.76 20.27 35.40
CA LEU A 463 -1.60 19.98 34.25
C LEU A 463 -3.00 19.51 34.69
N GLN A 464 -3.06 18.79 35.82
CA GLN A 464 -4.31 18.33 36.41
C GLN A 464 -5.21 19.51 36.75
N GLU A 465 -4.66 20.54 37.42
CA GLU A 465 -5.41 21.73 37.79
C GLU A 465 -5.85 22.53 36.56
N HIS A 466 -5.01 22.63 35.53
CA HIS A 466 -5.38 23.24 34.24
C HIS A 466 -6.59 22.53 33.61
N LEU A 467 -6.53 21.21 33.47
CA LEU A 467 -7.61 20.42 32.86
C LEU A 467 -8.86 20.40 33.74
N ARG A 468 -8.71 20.38 35.07
CA ARG A 468 -9.83 20.49 36.02
C ARG A 468 -10.55 21.82 35.88
N GLN A 469 -9.83 22.93 35.82
CA GLN A 469 -10.41 24.26 35.65
C GLN A 469 -11.13 24.39 34.31
N GLU A 470 -10.56 23.83 33.24
CA GLU A 470 -11.14 23.90 31.91
C GLU A 470 -12.36 22.99 31.73
N LEU A 471 -12.24 21.71 32.09
CA LEU A 471 -13.24 20.68 31.81
C LEU A 471 -14.29 20.54 32.92
N GLY A 472 -13.95 20.92 34.16
CA GLY A 472 -14.83 20.81 35.33
C GLY A 472 -15.62 22.09 35.66
N SER A 473 -15.37 23.21 34.98
CA SER A 473 -16.05 24.47 35.27
C SER A 473 -17.48 24.50 34.73
N SER A 474 -18.47 24.65 35.63
CA SER A 474 -19.88 24.85 35.27
C SER A 474 -20.16 26.18 34.52
N LYS A 475 -19.19 27.10 34.53
CA LYS A 475 -19.20 28.37 33.77
C LYS A 475 -18.26 28.34 32.56
N GLY A 476 -17.55 27.23 32.35
CA GLY A 476 -16.64 27.04 31.23
C GLY A 476 -17.38 26.93 29.89
N ARG A 477 -16.67 27.22 28.80
CA ARG A 477 -17.20 27.07 27.44
C ARG A 477 -17.53 25.60 27.10
N LEU A 478 -16.81 24.66 27.70
CA LEU A 478 -16.99 23.22 27.53
C LEU A 478 -17.72 22.66 28.73
N ARG A 479 -18.98 22.25 28.55
CA ARG A 479 -19.73 21.54 29.59
C ARG A 479 -19.54 20.04 29.38
N LEU A 480 -18.58 19.44 30.07
CA LEU A 480 -18.37 18.01 30.06
C LEU A 480 -19.44 17.33 30.93
N ASP A 481 -20.08 16.28 30.40
CA ASP A 481 -20.87 15.36 31.20
C ASP A 481 -19.98 14.15 31.54
N PRO A 482 -19.61 13.92 32.81
CA PRO A 482 -18.77 12.78 33.17
C PRO A 482 -19.35 11.42 32.73
N ALA A 483 -20.67 11.33 32.53
CA ALA A 483 -21.33 10.10 32.09
C ALA A 483 -20.98 9.69 30.65
N ASN A 484 -20.61 10.63 29.77
CA ASN A 484 -20.28 10.38 28.37
C ASN A 484 -18.81 10.68 28.00
N ALA A 485 -17.99 11.08 28.97
CA ALA A 485 -16.59 11.44 28.76
C ALA A 485 -15.66 10.22 28.78
N VAL A 486 -14.73 10.15 27.83
CA VAL A 486 -13.66 9.15 27.74
C VAL A 486 -12.32 9.86 27.58
N ILE A 487 -11.32 9.51 28.39
CA ILE A 487 -9.96 10.05 28.26
C ILE A 487 -9.12 9.04 27.48
N VAL A 488 -8.46 9.50 26.41
CA VAL A 488 -7.54 8.68 25.61
C VAL A 488 -6.16 9.29 25.69
N VAL A 489 -5.17 8.47 26.04
CA VAL A 489 -3.76 8.85 26.13
C VAL A 489 -2.96 8.11 25.08
N SER A 490 -2.44 8.82 24.08
CA SER A 490 -1.79 8.27 22.88
C SER A 490 -0.28 8.03 23.04
N GLY A 491 0.20 7.83 24.27
CA GLY A 491 1.60 7.50 24.57
C GLY A 491 2.44 8.67 25.05
N ASP A 492 3.70 8.36 25.30
CA ASP A 492 4.72 9.27 25.81
C ASP A 492 4.29 9.91 27.14
N ILE A 493 3.77 9.05 28.02
CA ILE A 493 3.27 9.44 29.34
C ILE A 493 4.41 10.01 30.18
N VAL A 494 5.55 9.33 30.14
CA VAL A 494 6.77 9.69 30.85
C VAL A 494 7.91 9.93 29.85
N TYR A 495 9.11 10.30 30.33
CA TYR A 495 10.24 10.63 29.45
C TYR A 495 11.30 9.52 29.34
N GLN A 496 11.58 8.77 30.40
CA GLN A 496 12.63 7.73 30.43
C GLN A 496 12.12 6.38 30.92
N ALA A 497 10.79 6.23 31.07
CA ALA A 497 10.15 5.06 31.66
C ALA A 497 10.72 4.69 33.05
N GLY A 498 11.02 5.72 33.85
CA GLY A 498 11.51 5.57 35.21
C GLY A 498 10.37 5.38 36.22
N ARG A 499 10.63 4.65 37.30
CA ARG A 499 9.65 4.37 38.36
C ARG A 499 9.08 5.63 39.02
N ASP A 500 9.92 6.64 39.26
CA ASP A 500 9.49 7.92 39.83
C ASP A 500 8.61 8.71 38.85
N GLU A 501 8.91 8.66 37.55
CA GLU A 501 8.12 9.35 36.52
C GLU A 501 6.73 8.74 36.43
N TYR A 502 6.62 7.40 36.46
CA TYR A 502 5.33 6.71 36.48
C TYR A 502 4.55 6.89 37.78
N ARG A 503 5.22 7.13 38.92
CA ARG A 503 4.54 7.52 40.16
C ARG A 503 3.88 8.88 39.99
N ASP A 504 4.59 9.84 39.39
CA ASP A 504 4.07 11.20 39.18
C ASP A 504 2.91 11.16 38.15
N ALA A 505 3.05 10.37 37.08
CA ALA A 505 1.97 10.13 36.12
C ALA A 505 0.74 9.46 36.76
N LEU A 506 0.95 8.45 37.63
CA LEU A 506 -0.14 7.79 38.37
C LEU A 506 -0.91 8.79 39.24
N SER A 507 -0.19 9.62 40.00
CA SER A 507 -0.81 10.67 40.82
C SER A 507 -1.63 11.65 39.98
N PHE A 508 -1.11 12.05 38.81
CA PHE A 508 -1.82 12.92 37.87
C PHE A 508 -3.12 12.30 37.36
N PHE A 509 -3.07 11.06 36.85
CA PHE A 509 -4.27 10.44 36.29
C PHE A 509 -5.31 10.07 37.35
N GLU A 510 -4.89 9.61 38.53
CA GLU A 510 -5.80 9.35 39.66
C GLU A 510 -6.48 10.63 40.16
N GLY A 511 -5.72 11.72 40.23
CA GLY A 511 -6.26 13.04 40.56
C GLY A 511 -7.23 13.55 39.50
N LEU A 512 -6.86 13.46 38.22
CA LEU A 512 -7.68 13.94 37.11
C LEU A 512 -9.04 13.22 37.02
N VAL A 513 -9.06 11.89 37.12
CA VAL A 513 -10.30 11.12 37.08
C VAL A 513 -11.20 11.40 38.28
N SER A 514 -10.60 11.62 39.46
CA SER A 514 -11.31 12.03 40.67
C SER A 514 -11.94 13.42 40.51
N ASP A 515 -11.14 14.39 40.07
CA ASP A 515 -11.54 15.78 39.91
C ASP A 515 -12.64 15.98 38.85
N LEU A 516 -12.59 15.20 37.77
CA LEU A 516 -13.59 15.23 36.70
C LEU A 516 -14.75 14.26 36.93
N SER A 517 -14.72 13.47 38.01
CA SER A 517 -15.72 12.42 38.30
C SER A 517 -15.90 11.40 37.16
N ILE A 518 -14.82 11.12 36.44
CA ILE A 518 -14.78 10.15 35.35
C ILE A 518 -14.28 8.81 35.94
N PRO A 519 -14.94 7.67 35.74
CA PRO A 519 -14.46 6.41 36.29
C PRO A 519 -13.19 5.93 35.58
N ARG A 520 -12.30 5.22 36.29
CA ARG A 520 -11.00 4.76 35.75
C ARG A 520 -11.14 3.90 34.49
N GLU A 521 -12.23 3.15 34.36
CA GLU A 521 -12.56 2.37 33.15
C GLU A 521 -12.70 3.23 31.87
N ARG A 522 -12.96 4.54 32.00
CA ARG A 522 -13.07 5.50 30.89
C ARG A 522 -11.73 6.10 30.46
N VAL A 523 -10.62 5.66 31.03
CA VAL A 523 -9.28 6.07 30.60
C VAL A 523 -8.66 4.94 29.77
N VAL A 524 -8.14 5.25 28.59
CA VAL A 524 -7.45 4.31 27.69
C VAL A 524 -6.02 4.79 27.47
N PHE A 525 -5.05 3.93 27.72
CA PHE A 525 -3.63 4.23 27.49
C PHE A 525 -3.10 3.46 26.27
N CYS A 526 -2.26 4.12 25.50
CA CYS A 526 -1.38 3.56 24.48
C CYS A 526 0.07 3.79 24.93
N PRO A 527 1.01 2.86 24.69
CA PRO A 527 2.42 3.13 24.95
C PRO A 527 3.03 4.01 23.84
N GLY A 528 3.89 4.95 24.23
CA GLY A 528 4.79 5.69 23.34
C GLY A 528 6.24 5.22 23.43
N ASN A 529 7.14 5.84 22.68
CA ASN A 529 8.54 5.41 22.67
C ASN A 529 9.28 5.82 23.96
N HIS A 530 8.85 6.90 24.62
CA HIS A 530 9.38 7.30 25.93
C HIS A 530 8.79 6.49 27.10
N ASP A 531 7.75 5.69 26.84
CA ASP A 531 7.23 4.68 27.77
C ASP A 531 8.05 3.38 27.78
N VAL A 532 9.05 3.29 26.90
CA VAL A 532 9.98 2.17 26.83
C VAL A 532 11.25 2.49 27.60
N ASN A 533 11.58 1.63 28.58
CA ASN A 533 12.79 1.82 29.36
C ASN A 533 14.02 1.38 28.55
N TRP A 534 14.65 2.35 27.89
CA TRP A 534 15.84 2.10 27.08
C TRP A 534 17.04 1.59 27.88
N ALA A 535 17.13 1.90 29.18
CA ALA A 535 18.18 1.38 30.05
C ALA A 535 18.00 -0.13 30.29
N LEU A 536 16.78 -0.56 30.63
CA LEU A 536 16.44 -1.99 30.74
C LEU A 536 16.57 -2.69 29.39
N SER A 537 16.18 -2.03 28.29
CA SER A 537 16.34 -2.58 26.94
C SER A 537 17.79 -2.91 26.56
N LYS A 538 18.80 -2.29 27.20
CA LYS A 538 20.22 -2.63 27.01
C LYS A 538 20.59 -3.95 27.69
N THR A 539 20.01 -4.22 28.86
CA THR A 539 20.31 -5.42 29.66
C THR A 539 19.46 -6.60 29.22
N ASP A 540 18.15 -6.41 29.17
CA ASP A 540 17.19 -7.39 28.65
C ASP A 540 16.04 -6.65 27.95
N LYS A 541 15.88 -6.94 26.66
CA LYS A 541 14.81 -6.33 25.88
C LYS A 541 13.44 -6.71 26.43
N ALA A 542 13.25 -7.90 26.99
CA ALA A 542 11.95 -8.32 27.51
C ALA A 542 11.42 -7.42 28.63
N GLU A 543 12.32 -6.82 29.43
CA GLU A 543 11.97 -6.00 30.61
C GLU A 543 11.63 -4.53 30.28
N ARG A 544 11.74 -4.14 29.00
CA ARG A 544 11.66 -2.71 28.60
C ARG A 544 10.29 -2.06 28.81
N PHE A 545 9.23 -2.85 29.00
CA PHE A 545 7.87 -2.38 29.28
C PHE A 545 7.45 -2.59 30.74
N ASP A 546 8.34 -3.11 31.62
CA ASP A 546 7.97 -3.53 32.97
C ASP A 546 7.33 -2.39 33.78
N GLU A 547 7.96 -1.20 33.79
CA GLU A 547 7.42 -0.05 34.53
C GLU A 547 6.13 0.52 33.93
N TYR A 548 5.98 0.49 32.59
CA TYR A 548 4.73 0.86 31.91
C TYR A 548 3.58 -0.07 32.32
N LEU A 549 3.81 -1.39 32.27
CA LEU A 549 2.79 -2.38 32.65
C LEU A 549 2.46 -2.34 34.14
N LEU A 550 3.46 -2.09 35.01
CA LEU A 550 3.25 -1.88 36.44
C LEU A 550 2.43 -0.61 36.72
N PHE A 551 2.66 0.47 35.97
CA PHE A 551 1.84 1.68 36.03
C PHE A 551 0.38 1.37 35.68
N LEU A 552 0.13 0.69 34.55
CA LEU A 552 -1.21 0.31 34.12
C LEU A 552 -1.91 -0.59 35.15
N HIS A 553 -1.19 -1.58 35.68
CA HIS A 553 -1.71 -2.49 36.71
C HIS A 553 -2.12 -1.74 37.98
N ARG A 554 -1.30 -0.79 38.44
CA ARG A 554 -1.63 0.04 39.61
C ARG A 554 -2.81 0.98 39.35
N PHE A 555 -2.88 1.58 38.16
CA PHE A 555 -3.97 2.49 37.82
C PHE A 555 -5.31 1.76 37.72
N TYR A 556 -5.38 0.65 36.98
CA TYR A 556 -6.61 -0.09 36.75
C TYR A 556 -6.98 -1.05 37.89
N GLY A 557 -6.00 -1.59 38.61
CA GLY A 557 -6.16 -2.76 39.47
C GLY A 557 -6.30 -4.06 38.66
N GLU A 558 -6.11 -5.21 39.31
CA GLU A 558 -6.03 -6.53 38.66
C GLU A 558 -7.19 -6.83 37.71
N ALA A 559 -8.43 -6.73 38.19
CA ALA A 559 -9.60 -7.16 37.42
C ALA A 559 -9.79 -6.33 36.14
N LEU A 560 -9.73 -4.99 36.26
CA LEU A 560 -9.88 -4.10 35.12
C LEU A 560 -8.65 -4.15 34.20
N PHE A 561 -7.45 -4.35 34.73
CA PHE A 561 -6.24 -4.55 33.93
C PHE A 561 -6.38 -5.79 33.03
N ARG A 562 -6.80 -6.93 33.58
CA ARG A 562 -6.99 -8.17 32.79
C ARG A 562 -8.10 -8.03 31.75
N GLN A 563 -9.15 -7.27 32.05
CA GLN A 563 -10.18 -6.95 31.07
C GLN A 563 -9.65 -6.03 29.95
N ARG A 564 -8.84 -5.03 30.31
CA ARG A 564 -8.29 -4.04 29.39
C ARG A 564 -7.16 -4.60 28.52
N TYR A 565 -6.35 -5.50 29.06
CA TYR A 565 -5.20 -6.12 28.39
C TYR A 565 -5.30 -7.65 28.44
N PRO A 566 -6.27 -8.25 27.74
CA PRO A 566 -6.53 -9.69 27.81
C PRO A 566 -5.38 -10.55 27.27
N GLY A 567 -4.49 -9.98 26.45
CA GLY A 567 -3.29 -10.65 25.94
C GLY A 567 -2.14 -10.77 26.94
N ILE A 568 -2.22 -10.08 28.08
CA ILE A 568 -1.15 -10.06 29.08
C ILE A 568 -1.46 -11.06 30.20
N SER A 569 -0.72 -12.16 30.22
CA SER A 569 -0.79 -13.19 31.27
C SER A 569 0.24 -13.01 32.39
N TRP A 570 1.16 -12.04 32.26
CA TRP A 570 2.22 -11.79 33.23
C TRP A 570 1.65 -11.53 34.63
N ASP A 571 2.25 -12.17 35.63
CA ASP A 571 1.83 -12.13 37.04
C ASP A 571 2.55 -11.04 37.86
N PHE A 572 3.37 -10.23 37.19
CA PHE A 572 4.19 -9.16 37.80
C PHE A 572 5.19 -9.66 38.85
N THR A 573 5.56 -10.95 38.78
CA THR A 573 6.63 -11.50 39.63
C THR A 573 7.99 -11.31 38.98
N ILE A 574 9.02 -11.15 39.82
CA ILE A 574 10.40 -11.00 39.35
C ILE A 574 10.87 -12.34 38.76
N GLY A 575 11.37 -12.31 37.54
CA GLY A 575 11.95 -13.48 36.87
C GLY A 575 10.95 -14.37 36.11
N SER A 576 9.66 -13.99 36.06
CA SER A 576 8.70 -14.63 35.15
C SER A 576 8.82 -14.07 33.73
N ASP A 577 8.23 -14.77 32.77
CA ASP A 577 8.24 -14.38 31.36
C ASP A 577 7.38 -13.13 31.14
N ARG A 578 7.96 -12.14 30.46
CA ARG A 578 7.30 -10.88 30.11
C ARG A 578 6.43 -11.08 28.87
N PRO A 579 5.30 -10.35 28.74
CA PRO A 579 4.48 -10.44 27.55
C PRO A 579 5.26 -9.99 26.32
N ALA A 580 4.92 -10.52 25.15
CA ALA A 580 5.48 -9.98 23.93
C ALA A 580 4.93 -8.56 23.72
N PRO A 581 5.72 -7.62 23.16
CA PRO A 581 5.25 -6.27 22.88
C PRO A 581 3.98 -6.22 22.02
N GLU A 582 3.82 -7.19 21.10
CA GLU A 582 2.65 -7.35 20.24
C GLU A 582 1.37 -7.74 21.00
N ASP A 583 1.50 -8.23 22.24
CA ASP A 583 0.37 -8.61 23.08
C ASP A 583 -0.13 -7.43 23.96
N ILE A 584 0.58 -6.30 23.93
CA ILE A 584 0.23 -5.06 24.64
C ILE A 584 -0.81 -4.29 23.80
N ILE A 585 -2.04 -4.77 23.79
CA ILE A 585 -3.18 -4.14 23.12
C ILE A 585 -4.24 -3.80 24.17
N ALA A 586 -4.60 -2.53 24.30
CA ALA A 586 -5.68 -2.12 25.18
C ALA A 586 -7.03 -2.27 24.47
N VAL A 587 -8.01 -2.91 25.11
CA VAL A 587 -9.37 -3.10 24.61
C VAL A 587 -10.38 -2.41 25.54
N ALA A 588 -11.10 -1.42 25.02
CA ALA A 588 -12.16 -0.72 25.75
C ALA A 588 -13.46 -0.76 24.95
N LYS A 589 -14.48 -1.47 25.45
CA LYS A 589 -15.81 -1.55 24.83
C LYS A 589 -16.83 -0.85 25.73
N PHE A 590 -17.30 0.31 25.28
CA PHE A 590 -18.29 1.15 25.97
C PHE A 590 -19.64 1.00 25.27
N THR A 591 -20.30 -0.13 25.52
CA THR A 591 -21.57 -0.50 24.85
C THR A 591 -22.67 0.56 25.00
N GLU A 592 -22.70 1.24 26.14
CA GLU A 592 -23.63 2.29 26.52
C GLU A 592 -23.35 3.62 25.81
N LEU A 593 -22.11 3.85 25.37
CA LEU A 593 -21.72 5.00 24.55
C LEU A 593 -21.65 4.69 23.06
N GLY A 594 -21.87 3.43 22.67
CA GLY A 594 -21.72 3.02 21.27
C GLY A 594 -20.29 3.15 20.75
N LEU A 595 -19.29 2.95 21.62
CA LEU A 595 -17.88 3.19 21.31
C LEU A 595 -16.98 2.00 21.65
N GLU A 596 -16.12 1.57 20.72
CA GLU A 596 -14.98 0.68 20.98
C GLU A 596 -13.65 1.40 20.72
N ILE A 597 -12.67 1.22 21.60
CA ILE A 597 -11.32 1.75 21.44
C ILE A 597 -10.31 0.62 21.56
N TYR A 598 -9.39 0.55 20.61
CA TYR A 598 -8.25 -0.36 20.59
C TYR A 598 -6.96 0.44 20.56
N ALA A 599 -6.13 0.32 21.59
CA ALA A 599 -4.81 0.96 21.62
C ALA A 599 -3.72 -0.05 21.22
N PHE A 600 -3.05 0.22 20.11
CA PHE A 600 -2.03 -0.61 19.51
C PHE A 600 -0.64 -0.11 19.90
N ASN A 601 0.21 -1.03 20.32
CA ASN A 601 1.61 -0.78 20.61
C ASN A 601 2.39 -0.58 19.31
N SER A 602 2.62 0.68 18.93
CA SER A 602 3.51 1.04 17.82
C SER A 602 5.01 0.93 18.15
N CYS A 603 5.36 0.59 19.39
CA CYS A 603 6.73 0.56 19.92
C CYS A 603 7.29 -0.87 20.00
N ILE A 604 6.79 -1.80 19.17
CA ILE A 604 7.21 -3.22 19.22
C ILE A 604 8.72 -3.38 19.11
N TYR A 605 9.36 -2.62 18.23
CA TYR A 605 10.81 -2.69 18.03
C TYR A 605 11.59 -1.58 18.74
N GLU A 606 10.90 -0.76 19.52
CA GLU A 606 11.52 0.34 20.26
C GLU A 606 12.54 -0.20 21.26
N THR A 607 13.76 0.32 21.17
CA THR A 607 14.90 -0.06 22.02
C THR A 607 15.89 1.11 22.06
N HIS A 608 16.93 1.01 22.89
CA HIS A 608 18.05 1.96 22.89
C HIS A 608 18.80 2.13 21.55
N LEU A 609 18.49 1.34 20.50
CA LEU A 609 19.09 1.42 19.17
C LEU A 609 18.08 1.71 18.05
N LYS A 610 16.77 1.63 18.33
CA LYS A 610 15.71 1.69 17.32
C LYS A 610 14.59 2.59 17.83
N HIS A 611 14.29 3.63 17.07
CA HIS A 611 13.35 4.70 17.44
C HIS A 611 12.32 4.94 16.32
N TYR A 612 11.59 3.90 15.92
CA TYR A 612 10.61 3.99 14.82
C TYR A 612 9.34 3.20 15.12
N GLY A 613 8.22 3.66 14.56
CA GLY A 613 6.92 3.00 14.70
C GLY A 613 6.79 1.72 13.88
N PHE A 614 6.19 0.69 14.47
CA PHE A 614 5.81 -0.55 13.79
C PHE A 614 4.65 -1.25 14.51
N ILE A 615 3.64 -1.72 13.78
CA ILE A 615 2.49 -2.44 14.37
C ILE A 615 2.62 -3.96 14.14
N GLY A 616 2.90 -4.40 12.92
CA GLY A 616 3.16 -5.78 12.56
C GLY A 616 1.92 -6.69 12.47
N GLY A 617 2.00 -7.65 11.54
CA GLY A 617 0.93 -8.62 11.28
C GLY A 617 0.53 -9.49 12.48
N ARG A 618 1.45 -9.77 13.40
CA ARG A 618 1.15 -10.53 14.63
C ARG A 618 0.22 -9.75 15.55
N GLN A 619 0.46 -8.46 15.74
CA GLN A 619 -0.37 -7.61 16.60
C GLN A 619 -1.76 -7.40 15.96
N THR A 620 -1.83 -7.18 14.65
CA THR A 620 -3.13 -7.04 13.96
C THR A 620 -3.94 -8.34 14.00
N ALA A 621 -3.30 -9.50 13.82
CA ALA A 621 -3.97 -10.80 13.95
C ALA A 621 -4.46 -11.05 15.38
N HIS A 622 -3.66 -10.67 16.40
CA HIS A 622 -4.10 -10.74 17.79
C HIS A 622 -5.30 -9.81 18.04
N ALA A 623 -5.26 -8.57 17.55
CA ALA A 623 -6.38 -7.63 17.67
C ALA A 623 -7.67 -8.17 17.02
N GLU A 624 -7.58 -8.84 15.88
CA GLU A 624 -8.72 -9.49 15.21
C GLU A 624 -9.44 -10.52 16.11
N VAL A 625 -8.68 -11.30 16.87
CA VAL A 625 -9.26 -12.23 17.86
C VAL A 625 -9.99 -11.47 18.97
N LEU A 626 -9.49 -10.30 19.35
CA LEU A 626 -10.08 -9.46 20.41
C LEU A 626 -11.37 -8.72 19.98
N PHE A 627 -11.61 -8.59 18.66
CA PHE A 627 -12.86 -8.03 18.15
C PHE A 627 -14.06 -8.93 18.50
N GLY A 628 -13.86 -10.25 18.51
CA GLY A 628 -14.86 -11.27 18.83
C GLY A 628 -15.65 -11.77 17.61
N PRO A 629 -16.31 -12.95 17.71
CA PRO A 629 -17.18 -13.47 16.65
C PRO A 629 -18.48 -12.66 16.57
N GLU A 630 -18.87 -12.31 15.34
CA GLU A 630 -19.95 -11.38 14.99
C GLU A 630 -19.58 -9.92 15.28
N GLY A 631 -19.53 -9.11 14.21
CA GLY A 631 -19.23 -7.68 14.26
C GLY A 631 -19.97 -7.01 15.39
N SER A 632 -19.20 -6.39 16.29
CA SER A 632 -19.71 -5.65 17.42
C SER A 632 -20.91 -4.81 16.99
N SER A 633 -22.05 -4.96 17.70
CA SER A 633 -23.21 -4.06 17.54
C SER A 633 -22.92 -2.59 17.90
N ILE A 634 -21.65 -2.29 18.21
CA ILE A 634 -21.14 -0.99 18.60
C ILE A 634 -20.75 -0.20 17.33
N PRO A 635 -21.36 0.97 17.10
CA PRO A 635 -21.32 1.66 15.81
C PRO A 635 -20.05 2.45 15.51
N VAL A 636 -19.25 2.82 16.52
CA VAL A 636 -18.02 3.60 16.35
C VAL A 636 -16.83 2.84 16.88
N ARG A 637 -15.76 2.75 16.07
CA ARG A 637 -14.52 2.09 16.46
C ARG A 637 -13.30 3.00 16.27
N ILE A 638 -12.44 3.07 17.28
CA ILE A 638 -11.29 3.97 17.32
C ILE A 638 -10.00 3.19 17.53
N ALA A 639 -8.99 3.49 16.71
CA ALA A 639 -7.63 3.01 16.90
C ALA A 639 -6.81 4.10 17.60
N VAL A 640 -5.96 3.70 18.54
CA VAL A 640 -4.99 4.59 19.18
C VAL A 640 -3.62 3.98 18.96
N LEU A 641 -2.65 4.79 18.57
CA LEU A 641 -1.25 4.41 18.48
C LEU A 641 -0.40 5.62 18.87
N HIS A 642 0.91 5.47 19.04
CA HIS A 642 1.75 6.62 19.38
C HIS A 642 2.39 7.26 18.15
N HIS A 643 3.14 6.47 17.38
CA HIS A 643 3.79 6.95 16.16
C HIS A 643 2.76 7.32 15.08
N HIS A 644 3.09 8.32 14.25
CA HIS A 644 2.19 8.81 13.22
C HIS A 644 2.15 7.90 11.98
N LEU A 645 0.97 7.77 11.37
CA LEU A 645 0.76 7.02 10.13
C LEU A 645 1.24 7.79 8.89
N HIS A 646 1.29 9.11 8.98
CA HIS A 646 1.55 9.99 7.85
C HIS A 646 2.64 11.01 8.18
N PRO A 647 3.57 11.27 7.24
CA PRO A 647 4.55 12.34 7.41
C PRO A 647 3.89 13.69 7.69
N TYR A 648 4.47 14.44 8.62
CA TYR A 648 4.09 15.83 8.86
C TYR A 648 4.61 16.72 7.72
N PRO A 649 3.86 17.76 7.32
CA PRO A 649 4.27 18.69 6.26
C PRO A 649 5.31 19.66 6.80
N GLU A 650 6.51 19.15 7.10
CA GLU A 650 7.62 19.94 7.61
C GLU A 650 8.43 20.47 6.42
N PRO A 651 8.84 21.75 6.43
CA PRO A 651 9.80 22.23 5.45
C PRO A 651 11.07 21.39 5.62
N LEU A 652 11.48 20.68 4.57
CA LEU A 652 12.71 19.89 4.54
C LEU A 652 13.88 20.81 4.89
N ALA A 653 14.34 20.78 6.14
CA ALA A 653 15.62 21.34 6.49
C ALA A 653 16.67 20.45 5.81
N LEU A 654 17.48 21.05 4.95
CA LEU A 654 18.70 20.41 4.48
C LEU A 654 19.54 20.10 5.73
N ASP A 655 20.03 18.87 5.86
CA ASP A 655 21.09 18.63 6.83
C ASP A 655 22.36 19.41 6.43
N ALA A 656 23.37 19.42 7.32
CA ALA A 656 24.63 20.13 7.08
C ALA A 656 25.40 19.64 5.83
N GLU A 657 24.95 18.53 5.22
CA GLU A 657 25.58 17.81 4.12
C GLU A 657 24.72 17.83 2.84
N GLY A 658 23.56 18.49 2.86
CA GLY A 658 22.67 18.65 1.71
C GLY A 658 21.75 17.46 1.41
N ALA A 659 21.61 16.49 2.31
CA ALA A 659 20.68 15.37 2.12
C ALA A 659 19.25 15.73 2.54
N HIS A 660 18.28 15.09 1.87
CA HIS A 660 16.87 15.21 2.19
C HIS A 660 16.55 14.39 3.45
N TRP A 661 16.10 15.05 4.52
CA TRP A 661 15.69 14.38 5.76
C TRP A 661 14.34 13.66 5.59
N ILE A 662 14.30 12.35 5.84
CA ILE A 662 13.07 11.55 5.95
C ILE A 662 12.81 11.34 7.44
N ASP A 663 11.61 11.68 7.91
CA ASP A 663 11.21 11.46 9.30
C ASP A 663 11.24 9.96 9.64
N PRO A 664 12.20 9.49 10.45
CA PRO A 664 12.38 8.06 10.72
C PRO A 664 11.29 7.49 11.63
N SER A 665 10.44 8.35 12.21
CA SER A 665 9.45 7.98 13.23
C SER A 665 8.08 7.58 12.68
N THR A 666 7.80 7.78 11.39
CA THR A 666 6.56 7.29 10.77
C THR A 666 6.45 5.77 10.93
N VAL A 667 5.22 5.28 11.20
CA VAL A 667 4.95 3.84 11.27
C VAL A 667 5.32 3.18 9.95
N ARG A 668 6.30 2.27 9.98
CA ARG A 668 6.90 1.73 8.75
C ARG A 668 5.93 0.86 7.93
N ASP A 669 4.95 0.26 8.60
CA ASP A 669 3.89 -0.54 8.01
C ASP A 669 2.53 0.19 8.00
N ALA A 670 2.53 1.54 8.06
CA ALA A 670 1.32 2.36 8.15
C ALA A 670 0.25 1.99 7.13
N GLY A 671 0.61 1.82 5.85
CA GLY A 671 -0.35 1.49 4.80
C GLY A 671 -1.03 0.12 4.99
N LEU A 672 -0.32 -0.88 5.52
CA LEU A 672 -0.91 -2.19 5.85
C LEU A 672 -1.83 -2.09 7.07
N PHE A 673 -1.43 -1.28 8.05
CA PHE A 673 -2.24 -1.06 9.24
C PHE A 673 -3.52 -0.26 8.94
N GLU A 674 -3.45 0.77 8.11
CA GLU A 674 -4.64 1.50 7.63
C GLU A 674 -5.61 0.58 6.88
N GLN A 675 -5.11 -0.31 6.00
CA GLN A 675 -5.96 -1.32 5.35
C GLN A 675 -6.64 -2.23 6.36
N PHE A 676 -5.88 -2.69 7.38
CA PHE A 676 -6.42 -3.50 8.46
C PHE A 676 -7.54 -2.75 9.22
N LEU A 677 -7.33 -1.47 9.54
CA LEU A 677 -8.32 -0.64 10.23
C LEU A 677 -9.58 -0.42 9.38
N GLU A 678 -9.43 -0.13 8.10
CA GLU A 678 -10.56 0.04 7.17
C GLU A 678 -11.38 -1.24 7.02
N ARG A 679 -10.72 -2.38 6.77
CA ARG A 679 -11.36 -3.71 6.68
C ARG A 679 -12.12 -4.08 7.94
N ASN A 680 -11.60 -3.66 9.10
CA ASN A 680 -12.23 -3.89 10.40
C ASN A 680 -13.13 -2.74 10.86
N GLY A 681 -13.53 -1.84 9.95
CA GLY A 681 -14.60 -0.87 10.19
C GLY A 681 -14.26 0.25 11.19
N PHE A 682 -12.98 0.56 11.40
CA PHE A 682 -12.56 1.69 12.22
C PHE A 682 -12.98 3.03 11.59
N ASP A 683 -13.23 4.03 12.44
CA ASP A 683 -13.68 5.37 12.05
C ASP A 683 -12.61 6.43 12.30
N VAL A 684 -11.94 6.34 13.44
CA VAL A 684 -11.00 7.35 13.95
C VAL A 684 -9.69 6.69 14.34
N VAL A 685 -8.58 7.36 14.05
CA VAL A 685 -7.24 7.02 14.50
C VAL A 685 -6.67 8.18 15.31
N LEU A 686 -6.21 7.91 16.53
CA LEU A 686 -5.60 8.89 17.43
C LEU A 686 -4.12 8.60 17.60
N HIS A 687 -3.26 9.61 17.45
CA HIS A 687 -1.81 9.44 17.65
C HIS A 687 -1.09 10.66 18.25
N GLY A 688 0.20 10.50 18.59
CA GLY A 688 1.08 11.51 19.17
C GLY A 688 2.42 11.66 18.46
N HIS A 689 3.51 11.73 19.24
CA HIS A 689 4.94 11.67 18.85
C HIS A 689 5.57 12.97 18.32
N LYS A 690 4.89 13.72 17.46
CA LYS A 690 5.49 14.89 16.80
C LYS A 690 5.38 16.19 17.59
N HIS A 691 4.69 16.17 18.74
CA HIS A 691 4.36 17.37 19.53
C HIS A 691 3.61 18.47 18.74
N LYS A 692 3.10 18.12 17.56
CA LYS A 692 2.33 18.98 16.66
C LYS A 692 0.99 18.33 16.35
N PRO A 693 -0.10 19.10 16.24
CA PRO A 693 -1.40 18.54 15.97
C PRO A 693 -1.54 18.32 14.45
N GLN A 694 -2.28 17.28 14.05
CA GLN A 694 -2.55 17.01 12.64
C GLN A 694 -3.92 16.39 12.47
N LEU A 695 -4.71 16.85 11.51
CA LEU A 695 -6.00 16.25 11.17
C LEU A 695 -6.01 15.92 9.68
N ARG A 696 -6.32 14.67 9.36
CA ARG A 696 -6.45 14.17 7.98
C ARG A 696 -7.59 13.19 7.84
N GLU A 697 -8.14 13.11 6.63
CA GLU A 697 -8.96 11.99 6.21
C GLU A 697 -8.15 11.16 5.21
N THR A 698 -8.03 9.87 5.47
CA THR A 698 -7.29 8.92 4.62
C THR A 698 -8.24 7.82 4.11
N ARG A 699 -7.93 7.29 2.93
CA ARG A 699 -8.61 6.14 2.32
C ARG A 699 -7.57 5.26 1.66
N VAL A 700 -7.47 4.00 2.07
CA VAL A 700 -6.50 3.05 1.53
C VAL A 700 -7.22 2.00 0.69
N ARG A 701 -7.23 2.22 -0.63
CA ARG A 701 -7.87 1.29 -1.57
C ARG A 701 -7.14 -0.04 -1.64
N ASP A 702 -7.87 -1.11 -1.38
CA ASP A 702 -7.48 -2.48 -1.71
C ASP A 702 -7.87 -2.77 -3.17
N GLY A 703 -6.88 -2.85 -4.05
CA GLY A 703 -7.11 -3.10 -5.48
C GLY A 703 -7.56 -4.53 -5.81
N ALA A 704 -7.43 -5.47 -4.87
CA ALA A 704 -7.72 -6.90 -5.09
C ALA A 704 -9.16 -7.30 -4.74
N SER A 705 -9.86 -6.54 -3.90
CA SER A 705 -11.15 -6.94 -3.34
C SER A 705 -12.36 -6.51 -4.17
N GLY A 706 -12.22 -5.64 -5.18
CA GLY A 706 -13.34 -5.07 -5.94
C GLY A 706 -14.36 -4.28 -5.10
N ALA A 707 -14.19 -4.22 -3.78
CA ALA A 707 -15.04 -3.52 -2.85
C ALA A 707 -14.61 -2.05 -2.77
N GLU A 708 -15.54 -1.13 -3.03
CA GLU A 708 -15.27 0.28 -2.74
C GLU A 708 -15.08 0.46 -1.22
N PRO A 709 -14.03 1.19 -0.77
CA PRO A 709 -13.92 1.58 0.63
C PRO A 709 -15.17 2.38 1.01
N THR A 710 -15.92 1.87 1.98
CA THR A 710 -17.23 2.44 2.32
C THR A 710 -17.11 3.76 3.11
N LYS A 711 -15.97 4.03 3.78
CA LYS A 711 -15.70 5.26 4.57
C LYS A 711 -14.20 5.59 4.71
N SER A 712 -13.83 6.87 4.88
CA SER A 712 -12.46 7.35 5.16
C SER A 712 -12.08 7.16 6.63
N LEU A 713 -10.82 6.90 6.98
CA LEU A 713 -10.36 7.01 8.37
C LEU A 713 -10.09 8.48 8.73
N ILE A 714 -10.58 8.93 9.88
CA ILE A 714 -10.27 10.25 10.44
C ILE A 714 -9.03 10.11 11.33
N VAL A 715 -7.90 10.65 10.91
CA VAL A 715 -6.62 10.56 11.63
C VAL A 715 -6.34 11.88 12.35
N ASN A 716 -6.31 11.85 13.69
CA ASN A 716 -6.10 13.02 14.55
C ASN A 716 -4.85 12.83 15.44
N GLY A 717 -3.79 13.57 15.13
CA GLY A 717 -2.61 13.75 15.97
C GLY A 717 -2.86 14.80 17.06
N GLY A 718 -2.61 14.45 18.32
CA GLY A 718 -2.99 15.24 19.49
C GLY A 718 -2.05 16.38 19.86
N GLY A 719 -0.90 16.51 19.20
CA GLY A 719 0.17 17.42 19.62
C GLY A 719 0.83 16.92 20.89
N SER A 720 1.08 17.81 21.85
CA SER A 720 1.63 17.44 23.15
C SER A 720 1.02 18.28 24.27
N CYS A 721 0.40 17.65 25.25
CA CYS A 721 -0.34 18.36 26.29
C CYS A 721 0.54 18.80 27.47
N GLY A 722 1.72 18.18 27.64
CA GLY A 722 2.53 18.30 28.85
C GLY A 722 3.97 18.77 28.70
N VAL A 723 4.54 18.72 27.49
CA VAL A 723 5.98 18.95 27.26
C VAL A 723 6.45 20.38 27.53
N GLU A 724 7.70 20.51 27.98
CA GLU A 724 8.40 21.78 28.18
C GLU A 724 8.69 22.53 26.87
N ALA A 725 8.82 23.85 26.97
CA ALA A 725 8.94 24.74 25.81
C ALA A 725 10.16 24.47 24.92
N HIS A 726 11.21 23.84 25.44
CA HIS A 726 12.41 23.53 24.67
C HIS A 726 12.35 22.20 23.91
N GLU A 727 11.35 21.35 24.19
CA GLU A 727 11.04 20.15 23.41
C GLU A 727 9.92 20.40 22.39
N LEU A 728 9.36 21.63 22.38
CA LEU A 728 8.42 22.10 21.36
C LEU A 728 9.17 22.75 20.21
N GLU A 729 8.65 22.57 19.01
CA GLU A 729 9.14 23.31 17.85
C GLU A 729 8.76 24.80 17.93
N HIS A 730 9.54 25.64 17.25
CA HIS A 730 9.41 27.09 17.37
C HIS A 730 8.03 27.57 16.95
N GLY A 731 7.27 28.15 17.89
CA GLY A 731 5.93 28.66 17.67
C GLY A 731 4.79 27.70 18.04
N GLU A 732 5.10 26.46 18.41
CA GLU A 732 4.12 25.52 18.95
C GLU A 732 3.86 25.76 20.44
N SER A 733 2.73 25.25 20.93
CA SER A 733 2.32 25.35 22.33
C SER A 733 1.71 24.03 22.79
N ASN A 734 1.54 23.83 24.10
CA ASN A 734 0.91 22.60 24.56
C ASN A 734 -0.53 22.52 24.05
N GLN A 735 -0.90 21.34 23.59
CA GLN A 735 -2.16 21.10 22.91
C GLN A 735 -2.80 19.79 23.37
N TYR A 736 -4.12 19.74 23.28
CA TYR A 736 -4.87 18.49 23.35
C TYR A 736 -6.12 18.60 22.47
N SER A 737 -6.79 17.49 22.18
CA SER A 737 -7.99 17.50 21.34
C SER A 737 -9.24 17.09 22.11
N ILE A 738 -10.37 17.71 21.79
CA ILE A 738 -11.71 17.26 22.21
C ILE A 738 -12.44 16.77 20.97
N LEU A 739 -12.93 15.53 21.00
CA LEU A 739 -13.71 14.95 19.92
C LEU A 739 -15.12 14.67 20.43
N GLU A 740 -16.09 15.43 19.96
CA GLU A 740 -17.50 15.33 20.32
C GLU A 740 -18.26 14.63 19.19
N PHE A 741 -18.84 13.48 19.49
CA PHE A 741 -19.66 12.76 18.52
C PHE A 741 -21.02 13.43 18.38
N LEU A 742 -21.41 13.70 17.14
CA LEU A 742 -22.67 14.36 16.76
C LEU A 742 -23.73 13.39 16.24
N SER A 743 -23.29 12.20 15.82
CA SER A 743 -24.16 11.09 15.41
C SER A 743 -23.68 9.77 16.03
N PRO A 744 -24.60 8.88 16.44
CA PRO A 744 -24.23 7.56 16.97
C PRO A 744 -23.66 6.64 15.89
N VAL A 745 -23.92 6.91 14.61
CA VAL A 745 -23.43 6.12 13.48
C VAL A 745 -22.89 7.07 12.43
N ARG A 746 -21.73 6.71 11.86
CA ARG A 746 -21.15 7.45 10.75
C ARG A 746 -21.99 7.23 9.48
N THR A 747 -22.77 8.24 9.11
CA THR A 747 -23.69 8.19 7.97
C THR A 747 -23.23 9.16 6.88
N PRO A 748 -23.12 8.73 5.61
CA PRO A 748 -22.66 9.59 4.53
C PRO A 748 -23.34 10.95 4.49
N HIS A 749 -22.55 12.03 4.41
CA HIS A 749 -23.01 13.43 4.31
C HIS A 749 -23.72 14.01 5.55
N ALA A 750 -23.84 13.25 6.65
CA ALA A 750 -24.35 13.76 7.92
C ALA A 750 -23.20 14.14 8.85
N ASP A 751 -23.38 15.17 9.67
CA ASP A 751 -22.40 15.56 10.68
C ASP A 751 -22.16 14.37 11.64
N PHE A 752 -20.90 13.95 11.75
CA PHE A 752 -20.54 12.75 12.50
C PHE A 752 -19.76 13.11 13.77
N ILE A 753 -18.71 13.91 13.64
CA ILE A 753 -17.80 14.22 14.75
C ILE A 753 -17.30 15.66 14.65
N ARG A 754 -17.27 16.36 15.78
CA ARG A 754 -16.66 17.67 15.93
C ARG A 754 -15.34 17.53 16.67
N ILE A 755 -14.25 17.99 16.07
CA ILE A 755 -12.91 17.96 16.64
C ILE A 755 -12.48 19.38 16.95
N GLU A 756 -12.17 19.66 18.21
CA GLU A 756 -11.58 20.92 18.66
C GLU A 756 -10.15 20.70 19.12
N TRP A 757 -9.22 21.46 18.55
CA TRP A 757 -7.86 21.55 19.09
C TRP A 757 -7.79 22.68 20.11
N ARG A 758 -7.37 22.30 21.31
CA ARG A 758 -7.17 23.20 22.44
C ARG A 758 -5.68 23.46 22.53
N GLN A 759 -5.29 24.73 22.70
CA GLN A 759 -3.90 25.15 22.84
C GLN A 759 -3.74 26.03 24.08
N LEU A 760 -2.60 25.88 24.75
CA LEU A 760 -2.21 26.68 25.90
C LEU A 760 -0.94 27.47 25.59
N PRO A 761 -1.06 28.78 25.27
CA PRO A 761 0.08 29.64 24.97
C PRO A 761 1.18 29.61 26.05
N MET A 762 2.42 29.89 25.64
CA MET A 762 3.58 30.03 26.52
C MET A 762 3.61 31.37 27.26
N ALA A 763 2.48 31.73 27.88
CA ALA A 763 2.35 32.92 28.72
C ALA A 763 2.00 32.52 30.16
N ALA A 764 2.49 33.29 31.13
CA ALA A 764 2.12 33.10 32.53
C ALA A 764 0.60 33.31 32.69
N ARG A 765 -0.07 32.39 33.39
CA ARG A 765 -1.54 32.41 33.59
C ARG A 765 -2.36 32.34 32.29
N ALA A 766 -1.80 31.76 31.22
CA ALA A 766 -2.57 31.47 30.02
C ALA A 766 -3.74 30.52 30.34
N GLU A 767 -4.84 30.70 29.62
CA GLU A 767 -5.96 29.77 29.60
C GLU A 767 -5.96 28.99 28.29
N TRP A 768 -6.55 27.82 28.30
CA TRP A 768 -6.73 27.02 27.10
C TRP A 768 -7.69 27.70 26.12
N THR A 769 -7.29 27.78 24.85
CA THR A 769 -8.07 28.40 23.79
C THR A 769 -8.31 27.42 22.64
N THR A 770 -9.42 27.55 21.92
CA THR A 770 -9.63 26.76 20.71
C THR A 770 -8.74 27.33 19.61
N GLN A 771 -7.75 26.55 19.17
CA GLN A 771 -6.92 26.88 18.02
C GLN A 771 -7.72 26.74 16.73
N LYS A 772 -8.45 25.62 16.60
CA LYS A 772 -9.25 25.30 15.42
C LYS A 772 -10.33 24.26 15.74
N THR A 773 -11.44 24.34 15.02
CA THR A 773 -12.57 23.40 15.11
C THR A 773 -12.90 22.88 13.73
N TRP A 774 -13.18 21.58 13.64
CA TRP A 774 -13.70 20.92 12.44
C TRP A 774 -14.97 20.17 12.78
N THR A 775 -15.95 20.22 11.91
CA THR A 775 -17.08 19.28 11.89
C THR A 775 -16.90 18.38 10.68
N LEU A 776 -16.66 17.10 10.91
CA LEU A 776 -16.46 16.11 9.86
C LEU A 776 -17.76 15.35 9.63
N GLN A 777 -18.08 15.17 8.35
CA GLN A 777 -19.24 14.42 7.91
C GLN A 777 -18.90 12.94 7.74
N GLY A 778 -19.93 12.09 7.77
CA GLY A 778 -19.79 10.65 7.65
C GLY A 778 -19.32 10.18 6.29
#